data_AF-A0A261ANU6-F1
#
_entry.id   AF-A0A261ANU6-F1
#
_cell.length_a   1.000
_cell.length_b   1.000
_cell.length_c   1.000
_cell.angle_alpha   90.00
_cell.angle_beta   90.00
_cell.angle_gamma   90.00
#
_symmetry.space_group_name_H-M   'P 1'
#
loop_
_entity.id
_entity.type
_entity.pdbx_description
1 polymer ?
#
loop_
_entity_poly.entity_id
_entity_poly.type
_entity_poly.pdbx_seq_one_letter_code
_entity_poly.pdbx_strand_id
1 'polypeptide(L)'
;MFRLKALACSGCEASGNRDVFYGIRKKKSMIFQCKSSDVETKRPLFLQCGHPMCSTCVKKFEKCLICKKDVVNIENYAARAIYEELRKDPISVFKSWFKANVSTKETCTNCYEPSRKLKLCITCELSLNNLEIEHVPTDGTEFRFEFYILLNRMICSNCIIDHHKDHVCKTLQELEYTEERLKRSSSWIATSFIRSELNSRKGKCLIQTMRMHRTCEKLAHLASFYYPDPNAKVEFDDYHDRYPSELNKFFESLPRRNLEMVPIEQGDTWIANLEIQSKYLDKQANCDCNKFWNEMNQLCFGNQIAKHFIQIINQLGDSIISECPFRLEEIQETRKKALEASNLKLYGIYKAFCWNFGKKRVCCLFGNNRLNKNNFERKPCICYHCKTSTCLDCVTSNRSYKCSYCGEFFFDQGLGSGNECVIDSEVMDLVHFYVRNCVDLYEKWWICEASELGFCVSCSSYSNQLEICVHCELTTNMNALKTKPGIESHVQFRQKMPLYFKYNKMEMFPIRWQCVDCKKRLEADWKHKYCNDLKSNEWKGTWNRGCNHVITRLYNTKTCSSYDVHGDKCEYNAIALRDIGYYEFAMKVTTMGLVHKILRRGIEEMIACKARKIRLLQIYGRLKTQTRYYFKRAMEGVNIEKLKHVSDDIAKLIDNLKLGWRDSEHEGTECLCFNIQNEVNDLDEESILPWIFLS
;
A
#
# COMPACT_ATOMS: atom_id res chain seq x y z
N MET A 1 -0.80 -10.62 -34.53
CA MET A 1 -1.84 -10.81 -33.49
C MET A 1 -1.94 -12.26 -33.03
N PHE A 2 -1.86 -13.27 -33.91
CA PHE A 2 -2.03 -14.69 -33.56
C PHE A 2 -0.84 -15.32 -32.83
N ARG A 3 0.34 -14.67 -32.83
CA ARG A 3 1.43 -14.99 -31.90
C ARG A 3 1.05 -14.83 -30.42
N LEU A 4 -0.03 -14.11 -30.11
CA LEU A 4 -0.59 -14.03 -28.75
C LEU A 4 -1.34 -15.30 -28.32
N LYS A 5 -1.56 -16.28 -29.22
CA LYS A 5 -2.17 -17.60 -28.91
C LYS A 5 -1.47 -18.29 -27.75
N ALA A 6 -0.13 -18.24 -27.72
CA ALA A 6 0.66 -18.82 -26.65
C ALA A 6 0.55 -18.07 -25.30
N LEU A 7 -0.12 -16.93 -25.28
CA LEU A 7 -0.24 -16.04 -24.11
C LEU A 7 -1.63 -16.07 -23.46
N ALA A 8 -2.62 -16.72 -24.09
CA ALA A 8 -4.01 -16.77 -23.63
C ALA A 8 -4.44 -18.19 -23.20
N CYS A 9 -5.18 -18.28 -22.09
CA CYS A 9 -5.74 -19.53 -21.59
C CYS A 9 -7.24 -19.59 -21.92
N SER A 10 -7.64 -20.53 -22.78
CA SER A 10 -9.04 -20.71 -23.17
C SER A 10 -9.97 -21.02 -21.99
N GLY A 11 -9.50 -21.78 -20.99
CA GLY A 11 -10.28 -22.09 -19.78
C GLY A 11 -10.50 -20.91 -18.83
N CYS A 12 -9.54 -19.98 -18.77
CA CYS A 12 -9.70 -18.77 -17.98
C CYS A 12 -10.77 -17.88 -18.61
N GLU A 13 -10.68 -17.68 -19.93
CA GLU A 13 -11.57 -16.82 -20.71
C GLU A 13 -13.03 -17.31 -20.63
N ALA A 14 -13.28 -18.61 -20.85
CA ALA A 14 -14.62 -19.18 -20.72
C ALA A 14 -15.19 -19.14 -19.29
N SER A 15 -14.34 -19.00 -18.27
CA SER A 15 -14.79 -18.82 -16.89
C SER A 15 -15.05 -17.35 -16.53
N GLY A 16 -15.03 -16.42 -17.51
CA GLY A 16 -15.11 -14.98 -17.29
C GLY A 16 -13.90 -14.38 -16.58
N ASN A 17 -12.84 -15.17 -16.37
CA ASN A 17 -11.59 -14.72 -15.77
C ASN A 17 -10.64 -14.28 -16.88
N ARG A 18 -10.43 -12.97 -17.01
CA ARG A 18 -9.40 -12.39 -17.92
C ARG A 18 -7.96 -12.64 -17.45
N ASP A 19 -7.74 -13.64 -16.60
CA ASP A 19 -6.41 -14.04 -16.14
C ASP A 19 -5.71 -14.84 -17.24
N VAL A 20 -4.73 -14.20 -17.88
CA VAL A 20 -3.74 -14.87 -18.74
C VAL A 20 -2.88 -15.89 -17.95
N PHE A 21 -1.98 -16.62 -18.62
CA PHE A 21 -0.95 -17.47 -17.98
C PHE A 21 -0.09 -16.73 -16.94
N TYR A 22 -0.13 -15.40 -16.97
CA TYR A 22 0.58 -14.51 -16.09
C TYR A 22 -0.35 -14.10 -14.95
N GLY A 23 -0.08 -14.57 -13.74
CA GLY A 23 -0.89 -14.28 -12.57
C GLY A 23 -0.85 -12.80 -12.18
N ILE A 24 -1.76 -11.99 -12.73
CA ILE A 24 -2.14 -10.71 -12.12
C ILE A 24 -3.15 -11.07 -11.03
N ARG A 25 -2.67 -11.26 -9.79
CA ARG A 25 -3.60 -11.18 -8.65
C ARG A 25 -4.33 -9.83 -8.78
N LYS A 26 -5.66 -9.84 -8.76
CA LYS A 26 -6.44 -8.73 -8.16
C LYS A 26 -6.01 -8.60 -6.69
N LYS A 27 -4.82 -8.06 -6.43
CA LYS A 27 -4.46 -7.58 -5.11
C LYS A 27 -5.26 -6.30 -4.91
N LYS A 28 -6.36 -6.40 -4.16
CA LYS A 28 -6.91 -5.25 -3.43
C LYS A 28 -5.78 -4.70 -2.56
N SER A 29 -5.10 -3.68 -3.08
CA SER A 29 -4.21 -2.78 -2.36
C SER A 29 -2.85 -3.32 -1.87
N MET A 30 -1.90 -2.40 -1.91
CA MET A 30 -0.65 -2.29 -1.14
C MET A 30 0.66 -2.86 -1.71
N ILE A 31 1.48 -1.88 -2.14
CA ILE A 31 2.88 -1.57 -1.78
C ILE A 31 3.90 -2.70 -1.98
N PHE A 32 4.92 -2.36 -2.77
CA PHE A 32 6.10 -3.16 -3.10
C PHE A 32 6.82 -3.79 -1.90
N GLN A 33 7.48 -4.92 -2.18
CA GLN A 33 8.27 -5.81 -1.32
C GLN A 33 7.41 -6.73 -0.42
N CYS A 34 7.64 -8.03 -0.30
CA CYS A 34 8.84 -8.82 -0.54
C CYS A 34 8.48 -10.32 -0.67
N LYS A 35 9.51 -11.08 -1.09
CA LYS A 35 9.73 -12.53 -0.98
C LYS A 35 8.88 -13.48 -1.83
N SER A 36 9.62 -14.10 -2.75
CA SER A 36 9.41 -15.37 -3.44
C SER A 36 8.87 -16.50 -2.55
N SER A 37 8.31 -17.52 -3.22
CA SER A 37 7.77 -18.81 -2.72
C SER A 37 6.60 -18.62 -1.76
N ASP A 38 5.31 -18.70 -2.14
CA ASP A 38 4.67 -19.83 -2.81
C ASP A 38 3.47 -19.34 -3.64
N VAL A 39 3.68 -19.20 -4.95
CA VAL A 39 2.57 -19.03 -5.88
C VAL A 39 2.67 -20.22 -6.83
N GLU A 40 1.72 -21.14 -6.76
CA GLU A 40 1.47 -22.06 -7.87
C GLU A 40 1.20 -21.19 -9.11
N THR A 41 2.24 -20.91 -9.88
CA THR A 41 2.15 -20.16 -11.12
C THR A 41 1.23 -20.95 -12.05
N LYS A 42 0.16 -20.33 -12.55
CA LYS A 42 -0.65 -20.89 -13.65
C LYS A 42 0.30 -21.20 -14.79
N ARG A 43 0.66 -22.47 -15.00
CA ARG A 43 1.64 -22.84 -16.04
C ARG A 43 0.93 -22.93 -17.38
N PRO A 44 1.48 -22.38 -18.48
CA PRO A 44 0.93 -22.62 -19.80
C PRO A 44 1.09 -24.07 -20.21
N LEU A 45 -0.03 -24.73 -20.53
CA LEU A 45 -0.09 -26.06 -21.09
C LEU A 45 -0.80 -26.01 -22.44
N PHE A 46 -0.48 -26.94 -23.32
CA PHE A 46 -1.28 -27.19 -24.52
C PHE A 46 -1.83 -28.59 -24.42
N LEU A 47 -3.13 -28.71 -24.65
CA LEU A 47 -3.81 -29.99 -24.71
C LEU A 47 -3.24 -30.84 -25.87
N GLN A 48 -3.53 -32.14 -25.87
CA GLN A 48 -3.23 -33.02 -27.01
C GLN A 48 -3.79 -32.46 -28.34
N CYS A 49 -4.90 -31.74 -28.28
CA CYS A 49 -5.48 -31.06 -29.44
C CYS A 49 -4.78 -29.76 -29.85
N GLY A 50 -3.65 -29.39 -29.24
CA GLY A 50 -2.87 -28.19 -29.59
C GLY A 50 -3.47 -26.86 -29.14
N HIS A 51 -4.45 -26.88 -28.22
CA HIS A 51 -5.11 -25.68 -27.68
C HIS A 51 -4.56 -25.27 -26.31
N PRO A 52 -4.34 -23.96 -26.06
CA PRO A 52 -3.70 -23.46 -24.85
C PRO A 52 -4.66 -23.42 -23.65
N MET A 53 -4.23 -23.99 -22.53
CA MET A 53 -4.91 -24.00 -21.23
C MET A 53 -3.91 -23.95 -20.09
N CYS A 54 -4.26 -23.35 -18.94
CA CYS A 54 -3.33 -23.29 -17.81
C CYS A 54 -3.43 -24.55 -16.92
N SER A 55 -2.39 -24.81 -16.13
CA SER A 55 -2.34 -25.94 -15.19
C SER A 55 -3.55 -26.04 -14.26
N THR A 56 -4.18 -24.91 -13.91
CA THR A 56 -5.41 -24.89 -13.12
C THR A 56 -6.64 -25.24 -13.95
N CYS A 57 -6.74 -24.73 -15.18
CA CYS A 57 -7.89 -24.96 -16.05
C CYS A 57 -7.94 -26.40 -16.58
N VAL A 58 -6.77 -27.02 -16.83
CA VAL A 58 -6.70 -28.43 -17.27
C VAL A 58 -7.31 -29.37 -16.23
N LYS A 59 -7.23 -29.04 -14.93
CA LYS A 59 -7.89 -29.80 -13.86
C LYS A 59 -9.40 -29.54 -13.76
N LYS A 60 -9.89 -28.46 -14.35
CA LYS A 60 -11.28 -27.99 -14.22
C LYS A 60 -12.18 -28.46 -15.37
N PHE A 61 -11.65 -28.52 -16.59
CA PHE A 61 -12.44 -28.85 -17.77
C PHE A 61 -12.06 -30.25 -18.29
N GLU A 62 -13.07 -31.10 -18.44
CA GLU A 62 -12.91 -32.45 -19.00
C GLU A 62 -12.73 -32.43 -20.52
N LYS A 63 -13.29 -31.41 -21.19
CA LYS A 63 -13.24 -31.23 -22.64
C LYS A 63 -12.62 -29.90 -23.02
N CYS A 64 -11.87 -29.90 -24.12
CA CYS A 64 -11.32 -28.70 -24.72
C CYS A 64 -12.44 -27.75 -25.13
N LEU A 65 -12.43 -26.52 -24.64
CA LEU A 65 -13.47 -25.53 -24.94
C LEU A 65 -13.51 -25.14 -26.43
N ILE A 66 -12.40 -25.32 -27.15
CA ILE A 66 -12.23 -24.90 -28.54
C ILE A 66 -12.63 -26.00 -29.54
N CYS A 67 -12.27 -27.26 -29.27
CA CYS A 67 -12.49 -28.37 -30.22
C CYS A 67 -13.27 -29.56 -29.63
N LYS A 68 -13.70 -29.45 -28.37
CA LYS A 68 -14.53 -30.43 -27.63
C LYS A 68 -13.92 -31.83 -27.46
N LYS A 69 -12.66 -32.06 -27.86
CA LYS A 69 -11.88 -33.27 -27.56
C LYS A 69 -11.52 -33.35 -26.07
N ASP A 70 -11.30 -34.56 -25.56
CA ASP A 70 -10.96 -34.78 -24.15
C ASP A 70 -9.63 -34.11 -23.76
N VAL A 71 -9.62 -33.58 -22.54
CA VAL A 71 -8.45 -32.92 -21.94
C VAL A 71 -7.54 -33.99 -21.33
N VAL A 72 -6.48 -34.32 -22.06
CA VAL A 72 -5.39 -35.16 -21.54
C VAL A 72 -4.24 -34.26 -21.10
N ASN A 73 -3.76 -34.47 -19.86
CA ASN A 73 -2.68 -33.68 -19.28
C ASN A 73 -1.31 -34.09 -19.86
N ILE A 74 -0.97 -33.53 -21.02
CA ILE A 74 0.33 -33.74 -21.68
C ILE A 74 1.05 -32.38 -21.77
N GLU A 75 2.25 -32.29 -21.20
CA GLU A 75 3.07 -31.07 -21.31
C GLU A 75 3.66 -30.96 -22.71
N ASN A 76 3.39 -29.86 -23.41
CA ASN A 76 3.91 -29.60 -24.75
C ASN A 76 5.13 -28.69 -24.69
N TYR A 77 6.32 -29.28 -24.73
CA TYR A 77 7.60 -28.56 -24.66
C TYR A 77 7.84 -27.57 -25.81
N ALA A 78 7.30 -27.82 -27.01
CA ALA A 78 7.47 -26.91 -28.15
C ALA A 78 6.72 -25.59 -27.94
N ALA A 79 5.52 -25.66 -27.38
CA ALA A 79 4.72 -24.48 -27.15
C ALA A 79 5.17 -23.69 -25.90
N ARG A 80 5.77 -24.39 -24.93
CA ARG A 80 6.57 -23.76 -23.86
C ARG A 80 7.79 -23.03 -24.44
N ALA A 81 8.48 -23.61 -25.42
CA ALA A 81 9.62 -22.96 -26.08
C ALA A 81 9.20 -21.67 -26.79
N ILE A 82 8.04 -21.65 -27.48
CA ILE A 82 7.47 -20.43 -28.09
C ILE A 82 7.22 -19.36 -27.03
N TYR A 83 6.60 -19.74 -25.91
CA TYR A 83 6.37 -18.82 -24.79
C TYR A 83 7.69 -18.26 -24.23
N GLU A 84 8.69 -19.11 -24.01
CA GLU A 84 10.02 -18.71 -23.54
C GLU A 84 10.75 -17.81 -24.56
N GLU A 85 10.54 -18.02 -25.86
CA GLU A 85 11.05 -17.16 -26.92
C GLU A 85 10.41 -15.77 -26.88
N LEU A 86 9.07 -15.68 -26.74
CA LEU A 86 8.36 -14.41 -26.64
C LEU A 86 8.84 -13.57 -25.43
N ARG A 87 9.24 -14.22 -24.32
CA ARG A 87 9.76 -13.55 -23.13
C ARG A 87 11.14 -12.93 -23.30
N LYS A 88 11.92 -13.36 -24.30
CA LYS A 88 13.24 -12.78 -24.57
C LYS A 88 13.13 -11.32 -24.99
N ASP A 89 12.13 -11.00 -25.82
CA ASP A 89 11.90 -9.65 -26.33
C ASP A 89 10.41 -9.22 -26.26
N PRO A 90 9.90 -8.92 -25.05
CA PRO A 90 8.49 -8.57 -24.85
C PRO A 90 8.10 -7.25 -25.52
N ILE A 91 9.06 -6.34 -25.72
CA ILE A 91 8.82 -5.04 -26.36
C ILE A 91 8.57 -5.24 -27.85
N SER A 92 9.36 -6.09 -28.52
CA SER A 92 9.13 -6.43 -29.94
C SER A 92 7.80 -7.13 -30.17
N VAL A 93 7.39 -8.02 -29.26
CA VAL A 93 6.07 -8.68 -29.32
C VAL A 93 4.95 -7.64 -29.24
N PHE A 94 5.04 -6.70 -28.28
CA PHE A 94 4.05 -5.64 -28.14
C PHE A 94 4.04 -4.68 -29.33
N LYS A 95 5.22 -4.25 -29.80
CA LYS A 95 5.38 -3.38 -30.98
C LYS A 95 4.77 -4.00 -32.23
N SER A 96 5.01 -5.30 -32.44
CA SER A 96 4.42 -6.04 -33.55
C SER A 96 2.90 -6.08 -33.47
N TRP A 97 2.34 -6.25 -32.26
CA TRP A 97 0.89 -6.18 -32.05
C TRP A 97 0.34 -4.77 -32.27
N PHE A 98 1.01 -3.75 -31.72
CA PHE A 98 0.59 -2.35 -31.80
C PHE A 98 0.54 -1.85 -33.26
N LYS A 99 1.48 -2.30 -34.10
CA LYS A 99 1.56 -1.97 -35.53
C LYS A 99 0.83 -2.95 -36.46
N ALA A 100 0.25 -4.02 -35.92
CA ALA A 100 -0.40 -5.04 -36.74
C ALA A 100 -1.64 -4.48 -37.44
N ASN A 101 -1.82 -4.84 -38.70
CA ASN A 101 -3.03 -4.62 -39.48
C ASN A 101 -3.60 -5.96 -39.98
N VAL A 102 -4.80 -5.95 -40.55
CA VAL A 102 -5.50 -7.18 -41.00
C VAL A 102 -4.73 -7.93 -42.10
N SER A 103 -3.80 -7.28 -42.81
CA SER A 103 -3.00 -7.87 -43.90
C SER A 103 -1.59 -8.33 -43.48
N THR A 104 -1.25 -8.18 -42.20
CA THR A 104 0.04 -8.62 -41.66
C THR A 104 0.17 -10.14 -41.76
N LYS A 105 1.39 -10.66 -42.00
CA LYS A 105 1.65 -12.11 -41.99
C LYS A 105 1.42 -12.65 -40.59
N GLU A 106 0.59 -13.67 -40.47
CA GLU A 106 0.22 -14.31 -39.21
C GLU A 106 0.48 -15.81 -39.28
N THR A 107 0.68 -16.44 -38.13
CA THR A 107 1.02 -17.86 -38.05
C THR A 107 -0.23 -18.73 -38.19
N CYS A 108 -0.23 -19.66 -39.15
CA CYS A 108 -1.28 -20.68 -39.28
C CYS A 108 -1.35 -21.54 -38.01
N THR A 109 -2.56 -21.77 -37.49
CA THR A 109 -2.70 -22.53 -36.24
C THR A 109 -2.52 -24.04 -36.39
N ASN A 110 -2.55 -24.56 -37.62
CA ASN A 110 -2.37 -25.98 -37.93
C ASN A 110 -0.91 -26.32 -38.29
N CYS A 111 -0.32 -25.61 -39.27
CA CYS A 111 1.05 -25.89 -39.73
C CYS A 111 2.13 -24.95 -39.17
N TYR A 112 1.77 -23.93 -38.39
CA TYR A 112 2.69 -22.94 -37.81
C TYR A 112 3.49 -22.09 -38.82
N GLU A 113 3.17 -22.17 -40.11
CA GLU A 113 3.78 -21.34 -41.15
C GLU A 113 3.15 -19.93 -41.23
N PRO A 114 3.95 -18.87 -41.49
CA PRO A 114 3.43 -17.52 -41.71
C PRO A 114 2.62 -17.39 -43.01
N SER A 115 1.40 -16.82 -42.93
CA SER A 115 0.52 -16.56 -44.07
C SER A 115 -0.17 -15.21 -43.95
N ARG A 116 -0.41 -14.55 -45.10
CA ARG A 116 -1.18 -13.28 -45.18
C ARG A 116 -2.69 -13.49 -45.30
N LYS A 117 -3.12 -14.71 -45.63
CA LYS A 117 -4.52 -15.04 -45.94
C LYS A 117 -4.98 -16.21 -45.09
N LEU A 118 -4.95 -16.02 -43.78
CA LEU A 118 -5.55 -17.00 -42.88
C LEU A 118 -7.09 -16.95 -43.03
N LYS A 119 -7.72 -18.12 -43.00
CA LYS A 119 -9.17 -18.29 -43.04
C LYS A 119 -9.65 -19.10 -41.85
N LEU A 120 -10.88 -18.85 -41.43
CA LEU A 120 -11.62 -19.68 -40.48
C LEU A 120 -12.53 -20.63 -41.27
N CYS A 121 -12.54 -21.90 -40.88
CA CYS A 121 -13.41 -22.89 -41.49
C CYS A 121 -14.81 -22.84 -40.85
N ILE A 122 -15.76 -22.20 -41.51
CA ILE A 122 -17.14 -21.99 -41.02
C ILE A 122 -17.87 -23.32 -40.86
N THR A 123 -17.71 -24.26 -41.80
CA THR A 123 -18.28 -25.60 -41.70
C THR A 123 -17.84 -26.32 -40.41
N CYS A 124 -16.56 -26.19 -40.03
CA CYS A 124 -16.06 -26.77 -38.79
C CYS A 124 -16.60 -26.05 -37.56
N GLU A 125 -16.67 -24.73 -37.55
CA GLU A 125 -17.21 -24.00 -36.40
C GLU A 125 -18.71 -24.25 -36.18
N LEU A 126 -19.48 -24.46 -37.27
CA LEU A 126 -20.89 -24.87 -37.20
C LEU A 126 -21.04 -26.23 -36.52
N SER A 127 -20.22 -27.21 -36.93
CA SER A 127 -20.26 -28.56 -36.35
C SER A 127 -19.92 -28.59 -34.86
N LEU A 128 -19.19 -27.58 -34.37
CA LEU A 128 -18.76 -27.47 -32.98
C LEU A 128 -19.65 -26.56 -32.14
N ASN A 129 -20.69 -25.99 -32.74
CA ASN A 129 -21.60 -25.04 -32.11
C ASN A 129 -20.87 -23.83 -31.49
N ASN A 130 -19.87 -23.32 -32.21
CA ASN A 130 -19.02 -22.19 -31.81
C ASN A 130 -19.50 -20.84 -32.37
N LEU A 131 -20.59 -20.85 -33.14
CA LEU A 131 -21.10 -19.73 -33.92
C LEU A 131 -22.31 -19.11 -33.24
N GLU A 132 -22.23 -17.82 -32.92
CA GLU A 132 -23.37 -17.01 -32.55
C GLU A 132 -23.79 -16.16 -33.77
N ILE A 133 -25.07 -16.22 -34.13
CA ILE A 133 -25.65 -15.45 -35.25
C ILE A 133 -26.42 -14.28 -34.66
N GLU A 134 -25.93 -13.05 -34.84
CA GLU A 134 -26.49 -11.87 -34.14
C GLU A 134 -27.50 -11.03 -34.96
N HIS A 135 -27.63 -11.19 -36.28
CA HIS A 135 -28.76 -10.61 -37.03
C HIS A 135 -28.97 -11.24 -38.40
N VAL A 136 -30.22 -11.32 -38.89
CA VAL A 136 -30.52 -11.74 -40.27
C VAL A 136 -31.74 -11.04 -40.89
N PRO A 137 -31.62 -9.94 -41.68
CA PRO A 137 -32.80 -9.25 -42.22
C PRO A 137 -33.18 -9.56 -43.69
N THR A 138 -32.79 -10.68 -44.28
CA THR A 138 -32.59 -11.01 -45.73
C THR A 138 -31.19 -10.69 -46.33
N ASP A 139 -30.09 -10.95 -45.66
CA ASP A 139 -29.97 -11.74 -44.45
C ASP A 139 -28.76 -11.32 -43.61
N GLY A 140 -28.00 -10.27 -43.99
CA GLY A 140 -27.13 -9.45 -43.13
C GLY A 140 -26.44 -10.16 -41.95
N THR A 141 -25.96 -11.39 -42.18
CA THR A 141 -25.56 -12.30 -41.11
C THR A 141 -24.18 -11.96 -40.62
N GLU A 142 -24.10 -11.18 -39.54
CA GLU A 142 -22.86 -10.97 -38.81
C GLU A 142 -22.55 -12.24 -37.99
N PHE A 143 -21.49 -12.96 -38.39
CA PHE A 143 -20.98 -14.10 -37.64
C PHE A 143 -20.12 -13.61 -36.48
N ARG A 144 -20.58 -13.83 -35.25
CA ARG A 144 -19.82 -13.47 -34.06
C ARG A 144 -19.13 -14.70 -33.50
N PHE A 145 -17.81 -14.60 -33.39
CA PHE A 145 -16.97 -15.58 -32.69
C PHE A 145 -16.37 -14.96 -31.45
N GLU A 146 -16.29 -15.75 -30.39
CA GLU A 146 -15.43 -15.39 -29.26
C GLU A 146 -13.98 -15.29 -29.73
N PHE A 147 -13.26 -14.26 -29.26
CA PHE A 147 -11.93 -13.92 -29.78
C PHE A 147 -10.93 -15.08 -29.68
N TYR A 148 -10.99 -15.89 -28.62
CA TYR A 148 -10.12 -17.04 -28.49
C TYR A 148 -10.36 -18.13 -29.55
N ILE A 149 -11.55 -18.23 -30.13
CA ILE A 149 -11.83 -19.16 -31.23
C ILE A 149 -11.06 -18.73 -32.47
N LEU A 150 -11.17 -17.44 -32.82
CA LEU A 150 -10.38 -16.84 -33.89
C LEU A 150 -8.89 -17.05 -33.63
N LEU A 151 -8.41 -16.73 -32.41
CA LEU A 151 -7.01 -16.83 -32.02
C LEU A 151 -6.42 -18.24 -32.25
N ASN A 152 -7.27 -19.27 -32.18
CA ASN A 152 -6.84 -20.66 -32.15
C ASN A 152 -7.12 -21.48 -33.42
N ARG A 153 -8.00 -21.01 -34.31
CA ARG A 153 -8.55 -21.84 -35.41
C ARG A 153 -8.38 -21.27 -36.81
N MET A 154 -7.64 -20.17 -36.95
CA MET A 154 -7.31 -19.54 -38.22
C MET A 154 -6.20 -20.31 -38.97
N ILE A 155 -6.49 -20.79 -40.18
CA ILE A 155 -5.63 -21.70 -40.96
C ILE A 155 -5.23 -21.11 -42.32
N CYS A 156 -4.09 -21.53 -42.86
CA CYS A 156 -3.62 -21.08 -44.18
C CYS A 156 -4.27 -21.88 -45.32
N SER A 157 -4.14 -21.38 -46.55
CA SER A 157 -4.73 -22.00 -47.74
C SER A 157 -4.26 -23.44 -47.98
N ASN A 158 -3.00 -23.78 -47.67
CA ASN A 158 -2.50 -25.14 -47.83
C ASN A 158 -3.24 -26.10 -46.88
N CYS A 159 -3.35 -25.74 -45.59
CA CYS A 159 -4.12 -26.54 -44.63
C CYS A 159 -5.60 -26.66 -44.98
N ILE A 160 -6.17 -25.69 -45.70
CA ILE A 160 -7.55 -25.80 -46.20
C ILE A 160 -7.64 -26.89 -47.26
N ILE A 161 -6.70 -26.91 -48.21
CA ILE A 161 -6.67 -27.93 -49.27
C ILE A 161 -6.46 -29.32 -48.66
N ASP A 162 -5.56 -29.43 -47.68
CA ASP A 162 -5.14 -30.71 -47.12
C ASP A 162 -6.17 -31.31 -46.12
N HIS A 163 -6.87 -30.47 -45.36
CA HIS A 163 -7.68 -30.93 -44.22
C HIS A 163 -9.11 -30.40 -44.19
N HIS A 164 -9.44 -29.38 -45.00
CA HIS A 164 -10.76 -28.74 -45.04
C HIS A 164 -11.27 -28.61 -46.48
N LYS A 165 -10.94 -29.62 -47.30
CA LYS A 165 -11.42 -29.71 -48.68
C LYS A 165 -12.95 -29.69 -48.67
N ASP A 166 -13.54 -28.91 -49.58
CA ASP A 166 -14.99 -28.72 -49.73
C ASP A 166 -15.69 -28.02 -48.55
N HIS A 167 -14.96 -27.55 -47.53
CA HIS A 167 -15.54 -26.77 -46.45
C HIS A 167 -15.61 -25.27 -46.79
N VAL A 168 -16.65 -24.59 -46.31
CA VAL A 168 -16.79 -23.14 -46.41
C VAL A 168 -15.78 -22.49 -45.47
N CYS A 169 -14.87 -21.68 -46.03
CA CYS A 169 -13.81 -20.99 -45.29
C CYS A 169 -13.81 -19.50 -45.61
N LYS A 170 -13.84 -18.65 -44.58
CA LYS A 170 -13.85 -17.19 -44.72
C LYS A 170 -12.62 -16.55 -44.09
N THR A 171 -12.09 -15.51 -44.73
CA THR A 171 -11.05 -14.62 -44.19
C THR A 171 -11.64 -13.69 -43.12
N LEU A 172 -10.79 -13.01 -42.34
CA LEU A 172 -11.24 -11.98 -41.38
C LEU A 172 -11.98 -10.82 -42.05
N GLN A 173 -11.61 -10.48 -43.29
CA GLN A 173 -12.25 -9.44 -44.08
C GLN A 173 -13.68 -9.85 -44.48
N GLU A 174 -13.86 -11.10 -44.92
CA GLU A 174 -15.17 -11.68 -45.25
C GLU A 174 -16.05 -11.95 -44.01
N LEU A 175 -15.47 -11.86 -42.81
CA LEU A 175 -16.15 -11.92 -41.52
C LEU A 175 -16.34 -10.52 -40.90
N GLU A 176 -16.06 -9.45 -41.65
CA GLU A 176 -16.26 -8.05 -41.22
C GLU A 176 -15.50 -7.66 -39.95
N TYR A 177 -14.40 -8.36 -39.62
CA TYR A 177 -13.53 -7.97 -38.53
C TYR A 177 -12.63 -6.79 -38.94
N THR A 178 -12.81 -5.65 -38.28
CA THR A 178 -11.93 -4.50 -38.42
C THR A 178 -10.64 -4.68 -37.62
N GLU A 179 -9.58 -3.95 -38.00
CA GLU A 179 -8.33 -3.89 -37.23
C GLU A 179 -8.59 -3.47 -35.78
N GLU A 180 -9.46 -2.47 -35.59
CA GLU A 180 -9.82 -1.97 -34.27
C GLU A 180 -10.51 -3.04 -33.41
N ARG A 181 -11.44 -3.82 -33.99
CA ARG A 181 -12.13 -4.90 -33.27
C ARG A 181 -11.15 -5.97 -32.81
N LEU A 182 -10.20 -6.35 -33.66
CA LEU A 182 -9.17 -7.32 -33.35
C LEU A 182 -8.18 -6.81 -32.29
N LYS A 183 -7.72 -5.56 -32.41
CA LYS A 183 -6.84 -4.93 -31.41
C LYS A 183 -7.55 -4.77 -30.07
N ARG A 184 -8.82 -4.38 -30.08
CA ARG A 184 -9.69 -4.31 -28.90
C ARG A 184 -9.78 -5.65 -28.18
N SER A 185 -10.09 -6.72 -28.90
CA SER A 185 -10.23 -8.06 -28.30
C SER A 185 -8.91 -8.64 -27.77
N SER A 186 -7.78 -8.21 -28.32
CA SER A 186 -6.44 -8.70 -27.92
C SER A 186 -5.66 -7.76 -26.99
N SER A 187 -6.14 -6.53 -26.75
CA SER A 187 -5.44 -5.49 -26.01
C SER A 187 -5.06 -5.94 -24.61
N TRP A 188 -6.00 -6.55 -23.87
CA TRP A 188 -5.76 -7.03 -22.51
C TRP A 188 -4.66 -8.10 -22.44
N ILE A 189 -4.49 -8.94 -23.47
CA ILE A 189 -3.42 -9.95 -23.54
C ILE A 189 -2.08 -9.24 -23.74
N ALA A 190 -2.00 -8.36 -24.74
CA ALA A 190 -0.77 -7.64 -25.09
C ALA A 190 -0.29 -6.75 -23.92
N THR A 191 -1.21 -5.99 -23.31
CA THR A 191 -0.90 -5.07 -22.21
C THR A 191 -0.56 -5.82 -20.92
N SER A 192 -1.24 -6.94 -20.62
CA SER A 192 -0.90 -7.77 -19.47
C SER A 192 0.44 -8.46 -19.64
N PHE A 193 0.77 -8.92 -20.85
CA PHE A 193 2.05 -9.56 -21.16
C PHE A 193 3.23 -8.59 -20.99
N ILE A 194 3.21 -7.43 -21.67
CA ILE A 194 4.31 -6.47 -21.57
C ILE A 194 4.47 -5.96 -20.14
N ARG A 195 3.36 -5.69 -19.44
CA ARG A 195 3.37 -5.27 -18.03
C ARG A 195 3.99 -6.34 -17.14
N SER A 196 3.60 -7.61 -17.30
CA SER A 196 4.12 -8.70 -16.48
C SER A 196 5.62 -8.92 -16.70
N GLU A 197 6.06 -8.99 -17.97
CA GLU A 197 7.45 -9.26 -18.29
C GLU A 197 8.36 -8.07 -17.93
N LEU A 198 7.98 -6.83 -18.27
CA LEU A 198 8.81 -5.68 -17.93
C LEU A 198 8.82 -5.40 -16.42
N ASN A 199 7.72 -5.61 -15.69
CA ASN A 199 7.70 -5.47 -14.22
C ASN A 199 8.58 -6.53 -13.53
N SER A 200 8.77 -7.69 -14.16
CA SER A 200 9.68 -8.73 -13.65
C SER A 200 11.16 -8.37 -13.84
N ARG A 201 11.47 -7.56 -14.85
CA ARG A 201 12.83 -7.07 -15.12
C ARG A 201 13.19 -5.96 -14.15
N LYS A 202 14.36 -6.09 -13.51
CA LYS A 202 14.90 -5.10 -12.56
C LYS A 202 16.35 -4.83 -12.92
N GLY A 203 16.66 -3.55 -13.15
CA GLY A 203 18.04 -3.11 -13.30
C GLY A 203 18.68 -2.78 -11.96
N LYS A 204 19.97 -2.49 -11.98
CA LYS A 204 20.70 -1.97 -10.80
C LYS A 204 20.25 -0.56 -10.42
N CYS A 205 19.88 0.25 -11.42
CA CYS A 205 19.36 1.61 -11.21
C CYS A 205 17.85 1.59 -10.97
N LEU A 206 17.43 1.92 -9.74
CA LEU A 206 16.02 1.94 -9.36
C LEU A 206 15.24 3.03 -10.11
N ILE A 207 15.82 4.22 -10.31
CA ILE A 207 15.15 5.31 -11.06
C ILE A 207 14.85 4.89 -12.50
N GLN A 208 15.82 4.28 -13.19
CA GLN A 208 15.61 3.80 -14.56
C GLN A 208 14.62 2.65 -14.62
N THR A 209 14.66 1.73 -13.63
CA THR A 209 13.68 0.65 -13.52
C THR A 209 12.26 1.21 -13.34
N MET A 210 12.07 2.14 -12.40
CA MET A 210 10.78 2.81 -12.15
C MET A 210 10.30 3.58 -13.38
N ARG A 211 11.21 4.24 -14.10
CA ARG A 211 10.90 4.97 -15.34
C ARG A 211 10.42 4.03 -16.44
N MET A 212 11.12 2.92 -16.68
CA MET A 212 10.72 1.90 -17.65
C MET A 212 9.35 1.32 -17.31
N HIS A 213 9.14 0.97 -16.04
CA HIS A 213 7.83 0.47 -15.59
C HIS A 213 6.74 1.53 -15.76
N ARG A 214 7.04 2.81 -15.52
CA ARG A 214 6.08 3.91 -15.68
C ARG A 214 5.72 4.15 -17.15
N THR A 215 6.69 4.10 -18.06
CA THR A 215 6.43 4.16 -19.50
C THR A 215 5.59 2.96 -19.95
N CYS A 216 5.87 1.76 -19.41
CA CYS A 216 5.04 0.58 -19.67
C CYS A 216 3.60 0.73 -19.15
N GLU A 217 3.41 1.31 -17.96
CA GLU A 217 2.09 1.59 -17.39
C GLU A 217 1.29 2.56 -18.27
N LYS A 218 1.92 3.64 -18.76
CA LYS A 218 1.31 4.60 -19.70
C LYS A 218 0.94 3.94 -21.04
N LEU A 219 1.83 3.13 -21.60
CA LEU A 219 1.61 2.45 -22.88
C LEU A 219 0.48 1.41 -22.77
N ALA A 220 0.47 0.62 -21.70
CA ALA A 220 -0.60 -0.35 -21.43
C ALA A 220 -1.95 0.34 -21.25
N HIS A 221 -1.96 1.49 -20.59
CA HIS A 221 -3.15 2.31 -20.41
C HIS A 221 -3.68 2.85 -21.74
N LEU A 222 -2.83 3.49 -22.56
CA LEU A 222 -3.21 3.98 -23.89
C LEU A 222 -3.81 2.87 -24.75
N ALA A 223 -3.15 1.72 -24.81
CA ALA A 223 -3.64 0.56 -25.56
C ALA A 223 -5.01 0.04 -25.07
N SER A 224 -5.27 0.12 -23.76
CA SER A 224 -6.52 -0.37 -23.16
C SER A 224 -7.70 0.60 -23.35
N PHE A 225 -7.44 1.91 -23.44
CA PHE A 225 -8.50 2.93 -23.58
C PHE A 225 -8.70 3.44 -25.01
N TYR A 226 -7.72 3.30 -25.88
CA TYR A 226 -7.89 3.60 -27.30
C TYR A 226 -8.75 2.54 -27.99
N TYR A 227 -8.68 1.28 -27.54
CA TYR A 227 -9.49 0.17 -28.05
C TYR A 227 -10.40 -0.41 -26.95
N PRO A 228 -11.47 0.30 -26.53
CA PRO A 228 -12.29 -0.09 -25.38
C PRO A 228 -13.19 -1.31 -25.67
N ASP A 229 -13.36 -2.18 -24.69
CA ASP A 229 -14.23 -3.38 -24.77
C ASP A 229 -15.74 -3.00 -24.63
N PRO A 230 -16.61 -3.33 -25.60
CA PRO A 230 -18.04 -2.98 -25.57
C PRO A 230 -18.82 -3.75 -24.49
N ASN A 231 -18.33 -4.91 -24.05
CA ASN A 231 -18.98 -5.73 -23.03
C ASN A 231 -18.51 -5.37 -21.62
N ALA A 232 -17.53 -4.46 -21.48
CA ALA A 232 -17.18 -3.91 -20.19
C ALA A 232 -18.35 -3.04 -19.72
N LYS A 233 -19.15 -3.56 -18.78
CA LYS A 233 -20.01 -2.73 -17.94
C LYS A 233 -19.10 -1.80 -17.14
N VAL A 234 -18.72 -0.69 -17.74
CA VAL A 234 -18.19 0.43 -16.99
C VAL A 234 -19.44 1.11 -16.43
N GLU A 235 -19.82 0.74 -15.22
CA GLU A 235 -20.72 1.58 -14.43
C GLU A 235 -20.02 2.93 -14.31
N PHE A 236 -20.46 3.88 -15.14
CA PHE A 236 -20.00 5.24 -15.08
C PHE A 236 -20.78 5.90 -13.97
N ASP A 237 -20.26 5.82 -12.74
CA ASP A 237 -20.61 6.83 -11.76
C ASP A 237 -20.11 8.18 -12.30
N ASP A 238 -20.90 9.23 -12.08
CA ASP A 238 -20.80 10.56 -12.70
C ASP A 238 -19.56 11.39 -12.29
N TYR A 239 -18.46 10.76 -11.89
CA TYR A 239 -17.25 11.47 -11.48
C TYR A 239 -15.97 10.82 -12.04
N HIS A 240 -15.06 11.70 -12.46
CA HIS A 240 -13.75 11.44 -13.06
C HIS A 240 -12.91 10.40 -12.30
N ASP A 241 -13.13 9.12 -12.58
CA ASP A 241 -12.29 8.07 -12.03
C ASP A 241 -10.93 8.07 -12.76
N ARG A 242 -9.85 8.03 -11.99
CA ARG A 242 -8.47 7.85 -12.48
C ARG A 242 -7.89 6.58 -11.83
N TYR A 243 -7.08 5.83 -12.57
CA TYR A 243 -6.35 4.66 -12.08
C TYR A 243 -5.08 5.11 -11.33
N PRO A 244 -4.98 4.88 -10.01
CA PRO A 244 -3.75 5.18 -9.27
C PRO A 244 -2.61 4.31 -9.81
N SER A 245 -1.40 4.89 -9.83
CA SER A 245 -0.24 4.11 -10.27
C SER A 245 0.02 2.94 -9.33
N GLU A 246 0.28 1.76 -9.90
CA GLU A 246 0.66 0.57 -9.15
C GLU A 246 2.13 0.63 -8.68
N LEU A 247 2.95 1.49 -9.30
CA LEU A 247 4.38 1.60 -9.05
C LEU A 247 4.69 2.42 -7.81
N ASN A 248 4.10 3.61 -7.73
CA ASN A 248 4.26 4.50 -6.59
C ASN A 248 3.11 5.49 -6.50
N LYS A 249 2.63 5.73 -5.29
CA LYS A 249 1.50 6.63 -5.00
C LYS A 249 1.72 8.10 -5.37
N PHE A 250 2.94 8.56 -5.67
CA PHE A 250 3.15 9.94 -6.12
C PHE A 250 3.19 10.11 -7.64
N PHE A 251 3.20 9.02 -8.42
CA PHE A 251 2.97 9.13 -9.86
C PHE A 251 1.53 9.54 -10.10
N GLU A 252 1.32 10.51 -10.99
CA GLU A 252 -0.02 10.92 -11.39
C GLU A 252 -0.87 9.74 -11.86
N SER A 253 -2.10 9.62 -11.35
CA SER A 253 -3.05 8.62 -11.83
C SER A 253 -3.41 8.83 -13.30
N LEU A 254 -3.63 7.74 -14.01
CA LEU A 254 -4.03 7.78 -15.42
C LEU A 254 -5.57 7.82 -15.55
N PRO A 255 -6.16 8.61 -16.45
CA PRO A 255 -7.61 8.79 -16.53
C PRO A 255 -8.36 7.53 -17.01
N ARG A 256 -9.54 7.18 -16.46
CA ARG A 256 -10.34 6.02 -16.90
C ARG A 256 -10.87 6.08 -18.34
N ARG A 257 -10.59 7.15 -19.07
CA ARG A 257 -10.88 7.36 -20.49
C ARG A 257 -9.67 8.09 -21.08
N ASN A 258 -9.47 8.02 -22.39
CA ASN A 258 -8.49 8.88 -23.06
C ASN A 258 -8.99 10.33 -23.16
N LEU A 259 -9.36 10.95 -22.02
CA LEU A 259 -9.87 12.32 -21.91
C LEU A 259 -8.85 13.35 -22.38
N GLU A 260 -7.58 13.01 -22.24
CA GLU A 260 -6.43 13.83 -22.65
C GLU A 260 -6.17 13.73 -24.17
N MET A 261 -6.99 12.97 -24.91
CA MET A 261 -6.89 12.73 -26.36
C MET A 261 -5.45 12.39 -26.78
N VAL A 262 -4.76 11.57 -25.97
CA VAL A 262 -3.39 11.15 -26.26
C VAL A 262 -3.39 10.45 -27.63
N PRO A 263 -2.64 10.98 -28.62
CA PRO A 263 -2.62 10.40 -29.97
C PRO A 263 -2.04 8.99 -29.95
N ILE A 264 -2.48 8.15 -30.88
CA ILE A 264 -1.97 6.76 -30.98
C ILE A 264 -0.47 6.74 -31.30
N GLU A 265 0.01 7.76 -32.00
CA GLU A 265 1.41 7.99 -32.38
C GLU A 265 2.30 8.22 -31.14
N GLN A 266 1.74 8.72 -30.03
CA GLN A 266 2.48 8.81 -28.77
C GLN A 266 2.90 7.41 -28.27
N GLY A 267 2.13 6.37 -28.62
CA GLY A 267 2.49 4.98 -28.36
C GLY A 267 3.78 4.56 -29.06
N ASP A 268 4.04 5.03 -30.28
CA ASP A 268 5.30 4.76 -30.99
C ASP A 268 6.50 5.38 -30.27
N THR A 269 6.36 6.62 -29.78
CA THR A 269 7.38 7.29 -28.98
C THR A 269 7.70 6.50 -27.71
N TRP A 270 6.67 6.06 -26.98
CA TRP A 270 6.86 5.27 -25.76
C TRP A 270 7.45 3.88 -26.03
N ILE A 271 7.09 3.23 -27.14
CA ILE A 271 7.70 1.96 -27.55
C ILE A 271 9.20 2.17 -27.84
N ALA A 272 9.57 3.18 -28.62
CA ALA A 272 10.97 3.49 -28.90
C ALA A 272 11.74 3.81 -27.60
N ASN A 273 11.14 4.57 -26.69
CA ASN A 273 11.72 4.86 -25.38
C ASN A 273 11.92 3.59 -24.54
N LEU A 274 10.96 2.66 -24.53
CA LEU A 274 11.12 1.37 -23.84
C LEU A 274 12.24 0.53 -24.43
N GLU A 275 12.36 0.46 -25.76
CA GLU A 275 13.45 -0.27 -26.43
C GLU A 275 14.82 0.25 -25.99
N ILE A 276 14.95 1.58 -25.86
CA ILE A 276 16.18 2.22 -25.42
C ILE A 276 16.42 2.01 -23.93
N GLN A 277 15.42 2.28 -23.08
CA GLN A 277 15.52 2.11 -21.63
C GLN A 277 15.85 0.66 -21.25
N SER A 278 15.26 -0.34 -21.92
CA SER A 278 15.56 -1.75 -21.67
C SER A 278 17.00 -2.12 -22.01
N LYS A 279 17.64 -1.45 -22.98
CA LYS A 279 19.06 -1.68 -23.33
C LYS A 279 20.03 -1.10 -22.30
N TYR A 280 19.62 -0.05 -21.58
CA TYR A 280 20.45 0.63 -20.58
C TYR A 280 20.22 0.11 -19.15
N LEU A 281 19.18 -0.70 -18.93
CA LEU A 281 18.75 -1.19 -17.62
C LEU A 281 19.89 -1.86 -16.80
N ASP A 282 20.77 -2.61 -17.47
CA ASP A 282 21.87 -3.36 -16.84
C ASP A 282 23.24 -2.67 -16.95
N LYS A 283 23.35 -1.57 -17.71
CA LYS A 283 24.63 -0.93 -18.03
C LYS A 283 25.24 -0.10 -16.88
N GLN A 284 24.53 0.04 -15.76
CA GLN A 284 24.96 0.85 -14.62
C GLN A 284 25.38 -0.01 -13.44
N ALA A 285 26.57 -0.63 -13.57
CA ALA A 285 27.10 -1.53 -12.54
C ALA A 285 27.29 -0.86 -11.16
N ASN A 286 27.56 0.46 -11.14
CA ASN A 286 27.97 1.24 -9.97
C ASN A 286 26.90 2.24 -9.48
N CYS A 287 25.61 1.95 -9.68
CA CYS A 287 24.54 2.85 -9.25
C CYS A 287 24.08 2.60 -7.80
N ASP A 288 24.18 3.62 -6.95
CA ASP A 288 23.80 3.53 -5.53
C ASP A 288 22.37 4.02 -5.22
N CYS A 289 21.59 4.47 -6.21
CA CYS A 289 20.26 5.06 -5.91
C CYS A 289 19.32 4.08 -5.17
N ASN A 290 19.41 2.77 -5.43
CA ASN A 290 18.64 1.76 -4.71
C ASN A 290 19.10 1.60 -3.25
N LYS A 291 20.40 1.76 -2.97
CA LYS A 291 20.95 1.76 -1.60
C LYS A 291 20.38 2.92 -0.80
N PHE A 292 20.40 4.13 -1.37
CA PHE A 292 19.82 5.33 -0.75
C PHE A 292 18.31 5.22 -0.58
N TRP A 293 17.60 4.64 -1.55
CA TRP A 293 16.17 4.33 -1.41
C TRP A 293 15.90 3.46 -0.19
N ASN A 294 16.63 2.35 -0.04
CA ASN A 294 16.45 1.43 1.06
C ASN A 294 16.83 2.05 2.40
N GLU A 295 17.94 2.79 2.47
CA GLU A 295 18.37 3.55 3.66
C GLU A 295 17.27 4.51 4.11
N MET A 296 16.77 5.36 3.22
CA MET A 296 15.73 6.33 3.57
C MET A 296 14.42 5.66 4.00
N ASN A 297 14.05 4.51 3.42
CA ASN A 297 12.89 3.74 3.87
C ASN A 297 13.10 3.13 5.27
N GLN A 298 14.29 2.60 5.56
CA GLN A 298 14.66 2.09 6.90
C GLN A 298 14.63 3.21 7.95
N LEU A 299 15.08 4.41 7.59
CA LEU A 299 14.98 5.61 8.43
C LEU A 299 13.54 6.17 8.51
N CYS A 300 12.55 5.54 7.88
CA CYS A 300 11.16 6.01 7.80
C CYS A 300 10.96 7.37 7.09
N PHE A 301 11.85 7.75 6.17
CA PHE A 301 11.69 8.90 5.25
C PHE A 301 11.33 8.44 3.83
N GLY A 302 10.60 7.33 3.72
CA GLY A 302 10.21 6.70 2.45
C GLY A 302 9.41 7.63 1.53
N ASN A 303 8.55 8.49 2.09
CA ASN A 303 7.78 9.44 1.29
C ASN A 303 8.67 10.51 0.63
N GLN A 304 9.68 11.00 1.34
CA GLN A 304 10.57 12.06 0.88
C GLN A 304 11.43 11.57 -0.29
N ILE A 305 12.06 10.40 -0.14
CA ILE A 305 12.85 9.80 -1.21
C ILE A 305 11.99 9.41 -2.42
N ALA A 306 10.76 8.92 -2.19
CA ALA A 306 9.82 8.59 -3.26
C ALA A 306 9.40 9.81 -4.09
N LYS A 307 9.04 10.91 -3.43
CA LYS A 307 8.75 12.19 -4.10
C LYS A 307 9.91 12.66 -4.94
N HIS A 308 11.12 12.65 -4.38
CA HIS A 308 12.32 13.10 -5.08
C HIS A 308 12.62 12.25 -6.32
N PHE A 309 12.54 10.92 -6.21
CA PHE A 309 12.73 10.03 -7.35
C PHE A 309 11.69 10.28 -8.45
N ILE A 310 10.44 10.54 -8.07
CA ILE A 310 9.36 10.80 -9.02
C ILE A 310 9.49 12.19 -9.66
N GLN A 311 9.96 13.18 -8.91
CA GLN A 311 10.31 14.50 -9.47
C GLN A 311 11.38 14.35 -10.56
N ILE A 312 12.46 13.61 -10.29
CA ILE A 312 13.51 13.32 -11.27
C ILE A 312 12.91 12.63 -12.51
N ILE A 313 12.11 11.56 -12.32
CA ILE A 313 11.51 10.81 -13.42
C ILE A 313 10.59 11.70 -14.27
N ASN A 314 9.79 12.56 -13.63
CA ASN A 314 8.88 13.47 -14.32
C ASN A 314 9.65 14.56 -15.10
N GLN A 315 10.72 15.11 -14.52
CA GLN A 315 11.59 16.11 -15.18
C GLN A 315 12.30 15.55 -16.41
N LEU A 316 12.74 14.29 -16.34
CA LEU A 316 13.35 13.61 -17.48
C LEU A 316 12.37 13.37 -18.63
N GLY A 317 11.08 13.20 -18.32
CA GLY A 317 10.04 12.92 -19.30
C GLY A 317 10.42 11.73 -20.20
N ASP A 318 10.42 11.99 -21.51
CA ASP A 318 10.75 11.03 -22.57
C ASP A 318 12.25 11.06 -22.99
N SER A 319 13.09 11.88 -22.36
CA SER A 319 14.52 12.04 -22.70
C SER A 319 15.34 10.76 -22.50
N ILE A 320 16.23 10.41 -23.42
CA ILE A 320 17.10 9.24 -23.27
C ILE A 320 18.23 9.57 -22.29
N ILE A 321 18.43 8.73 -21.28
CA ILE A 321 19.55 8.86 -20.32
C ILE A 321 20.34 7.56 -20.23
N SER A 322 21.65 7.67 -20.33
CA SER A 322 22.61 6.57 -20.18
C SER A 322 23.08 6.39 -18.73
N GLU A 323 23.02 7.45 -17.92
CA GLU A 323 23.52 7.50 -16.54
C GLU A 323 22.39 7.63 -15.50
N CYS A 324 22.72 7.38 -14.23
CA CYS A 324 21.78 7.58 -13.15
C CYS A 324 21.62 9.08 -12.91
N PRO A 325 20.38 9.62 -13.00
CA PRO A 325 20.13 11.04 -12.80
C PRO A 325 20.13 11.45 -11.32
N PHE A 326 20.25 10.49 -10.40
CA PHE A 326 20.24 10.76 -8.96
C PHE A 326 21.53 11.45 -8.53
N ARG A 327 21.39 12.65 -7.97
CA ARG A 327 22.48 13.42 -7.35
C ARG A 327 22.27 13.43 -5.84
N LEU A 328 23.28 12.98 -5.08
CA LEU A 328 23.17 12.85 -3.63
C LEU A 328 23.02 14.22 -2.95
N GLU A 329 23.67 15.23 -3.53
CA GLU A 329 23.70 16.61 -3.05
C GLU A 329 22.27 17.18 -2.90
N GLU A 330 21.36 16.81 -3.80
CA GLU A 330 19.97 17.29 -3.82
C GLU A 330 19.14 16.77 -2.63
N ILE A 331 19.53 15.66 -2.01
CA ILE A 331 18.81 15.06 -0.88
C ILE A 331 19.65 14.97 0.40
N GLN A 332 20.89 15.44 0.37
CA GLN A 332 21.84 15.30 1.46
C GLN A 332 21.33 15.92 2.77
N GLU A 333 20.71 17.10 2.71
CA GLU A 333 20.15 17.76 3.89
C GLU A 333 18.98 16.95 4.48
N THR A 334 18.12 16.38 3.64
CA THR A 334 17.02 15.51 4.09
C THR A 334 17.56 14.23 4.71
N ARG A 335 18.62 13.65 4.11
CA ARG A 335 19.30 12.46 4.64
C ARG A 335 19.95 12.76 6.00
N LYS A 336 20.62 13.90 6.15
CA LYS A 336 21.21 14.34 7.42
C LYS A 336 20.16 14.43 8.52
N LYS A 337 19.04 15.11 8.23
CA LYS A 337 17.89 15.17 9.17
C LYS A 337 17.33 13.79 9.49
N ALA A 338 17.24 12.89 8.51
CA ALA A 338 16.77 11.53 8.73
C ALA A 338 17.70 10.74 9.65
N LEU A 339 19.02 10.86 9.46
CA LEU A 339 20.04 10.25 10.31
C LEU A 339 19.96 10.81 11.74
N GLU A 340 19.93 12.14 11.90
CA GLU A 340 19.79 12.79 13.21
C GLU A 340 18.50 12.35 13.94
N ALA A 341 17.37 12.33 13.24
CA ALA A 341 16.10 11.88 13.80
C ALA A 341 16.09 10.37 14.13
N SER A 342 16.91 9.57 13.45
CA SER A 342 17.01 8.12 13.67
C SER A 342 17.83 7.73 14.89
N ASN A 343 18.65 8.63 15.44
CA ASN A 343 19.51 8.32 16.59
C ASN A 343 18.71 7.78 17.78
N LEU A 344 17.58 8.41 18.11
CA LEU A 344 16.66 7.94 19.16
C LEU A 344 15.33 7.42 18.59
N LYS A 345 15.17 7.42 17.26
CA LYS A 345 13.97 6.96 16.53
C LYS A 345 12.65 7.55 17.08
N LEU A 346 12.65 8.78 17.58
CA LEU A 346 11.53 9.36 18.33
C LEU A 346 10.19 9.33 17.56
N TYR A 347 10.21 9.63 16.27
CA TYR A 347 9.03 9.53 15.38
C TYR A 347 8.49 8.09 15.26
N GLY A 348 9.33 7.07 15.48
CA GLY A 348 9.00 5.65 15.38
C GLY A 348 8.27 5.11 16.61
N ILE A 349 8.08 5.91 17.66
CA ILE A 349 7.39 5.52 18.90
C ILE A 349 6.01 4.91 18.60
N TYR A 350 5.30 5.42 17.58
CA TYR A 350 3.99 4.91 17.17
C TYR A 350 4.00 3.48 16.62
N LYS A 351 5.16 2.96 16.17
CA LYS A 351 5.30 1.55 15.73
C LYS A 351 5.37 0.58 16.90
N ALA A 352 5.80 1.04 18.07
CA ALA A 352 5.90 0.23 19.30
C ALA A 352 4.62 0.28 20.16
N PHE A 353 3.48 0.57 19.53
CA PHE A 353 2.18 0.70 20.20
C PHE A 353 1.18 -0.34 19.67
N CYS A 354 0.43 -0.99 20.57
CA CYS A 354 -0.71 -1.82 20.18
C CYS A 354 -1.96 -0.97 20.10
N TRP A 355 -2.54 -0.89 18.91
CA TRP A 355 -3.70 -0.06 18.63
C TRP A 355 -5.04 -0.71 19.01
N ASN A 356 -5.04 -1.82 19.76
CA ASN A 356 -6.26 -2.48 20.23
C ASN A 356 -6.78 -1.85 21.54
N PHE A 357 -7.74 -0.93 21.40
CA PHE A 357 -8.23 -0.08 22.50
C PHE A 357 -9.47 -0.63 23.21
N GLY A 358 -10.41 -1.25 22.46
CA GLY A 358 -11.78 -1.47 22.94
C GLY A 358 -11.97 -2.48 24.06
N LYS A 359 -11.00 -3.39 24.30
CA LYS A 359 -11.19 -4.52 25.24
C LYS A 359 -10.43 -4.44 26.57
N LYS A 360 -9.30 -3.72 26.65
CA LYS A 360 -8.41 -3.78 27.84
C LYS A 360 -7.79 -2.45 28.30
N ARG A 361 -8.21 -1.27 27.78
CA ARG A 361 -7.52 0.03 28.02
C ARG A 361 -5.99 -0.08 27.77
N VAL A 362 -5.58 0.07 26.51
CA VAL A 362 -4.18 0.11 26.02
C VAL A 362 -3.34 -1.16 26.33
N CYS A 363 -3.30 -2.13 25.38
CA CYS A 363 -2.32 -3.25 25.39
C CYS A 363 -0.91 -2.77 25.00
N CYS A 364 -0.23 -1.93 25.77
CA CYS A 364 1.13 -1.52 25.40
C CYS A 364 2.12 -2.72 25.46
N LEU A 365 3.03 -2.79 24.48
CA LEU A 365 4.15 -3.75 24.46
C LEU A 365 5.10 -3.56 25.66
N PHE A 366 5.05 -2.41 26.32
CA PHE A 366 5.86 -2.05 27.51
C PHE A 366 5.15 -2.32 28.85
N GLY A 367 4.01 -3.01 28.89
CA GLY A 367 3.28 -3.23 30.13
C GLY A 367 3.71 -4.50 30.87
N ASN A 368 3.92 -4.38 32.18
CA ASN A 368 4.11 -5.52 33.09
C ASN A 368 2.76 -6.15 33.44
N ASN A 369 2.55 -7.42 33.11
CA ASN A 369 1.47 -8.21 33.70
C ASN A 369 1.93 -8.72 35.06
N ARG A 370 1.48 -8.09 36.15
CA ARG A 370 1.61 -8.64 37.52
C ARG A 370 0.89 -9.98 37.71
N LEU A 371 0.06 -10.40 36.75
CA LEU A 371 -0.79 -11.60 36.84
C LEU A 371 -0.27 -12.83 36.09
N ASN A 372 0.82 -12.73 35.31
CA ASN A 372 1.40 -13.89 34.65
C ASN A 372 2.93 -13.76 34.60
N LYS A 373 3.62 -14.63 35.36
CA LYS A 373 5.10 -14.74 35.42
C LYS A 373 5.77 -15.12 34.10
N ASN A 374 5.00 -15.34 33.03
CA ASN A 374 5.53 -15.71 31.71
C ASN A 374 5.58 -14.49 30.79
N ASN A 375 6.80 -13.93 30.64
CA ASN A 375 7.18 -12.81 29.75
C ASN A 375 6.85 -12.98 28.25
N PHE A 376 6.15 -14.05 27.84
CA PHE A 376 5.99 -14.46 26.44
C PHE A 376 4.76 -13.87 25.72
N GLU A 377 3.82 -13.23 26.42
CA GLU A 377 2.47 -12.95 25.86
C GLU A 377 2.32 -11.61 25.10
N ARG A 378 3.15 -10.59 25.36
CA ARG A 378 3.04 -9.26 24.72
C ARG A 378 4.06 -9.05 23.61
N LYS A 379 4.22 -10.03 22.72
CA LYS A 379 5.05 -9.89 21.50
C LYS A 379 4.28 -9.12 20.42
N PRO A 380 4.91 -8.24 19.64
CA PRO A 380 4.27 -7.62 18.49
C PRO A 380 4.06 -8.66 17.39
N CYS A 381 2.88 -8.65 16.77
CA CYS A 381 2.52 -9.47 15.63
C CYS A 381 2.17 -8.58 14.43
N ILE A 382 2.52 -9.03 13.22
CA ILE A 382 2.26 -8.28 11.98
C ILE A 382 0.89 -8.65 11.42
N CYS A 383 0.03 -7.65 11.19
CA CYS A 383 -1.19 -7.87 10.42
C CYS A 383 -0.87 -8.22 8.97
N TYR A 384 -1.36 -9.37 8.48
CA TYR A 384 -1.09 -9.83 7.12
C TYR A 384 -1.52 -8.83 6.04
N HIS A 385 -2.66 -8.14 6.24
CA HIS A 385 -3.24 -7.22 5.27
C HIS A 385 -2.57 -5.85 5.19
N CYS A 386 -2.21 -5.26 6.33
CA CYS A 386 -1.73 -3.87 6.38
C CYS A 386 -0.32 -3.68 6.93
N LYS A 387 0.30 -4.77 7.41
CA LYS A 387 1.64 -4.80 8.00
C LYS A 387 1.83 -3.93 9.25
N THR A 388 0.76 -3.36 9.81
CA THR A 388 0.82 -2.69 11.11
C THR A 388 0.89 -3.72 12.24
N SER A 389 1.71 -3.42 13.25
CA SER A 389 1.90 -4.25 14.43
C SER A 389 0.68 -4.19 15.38
N THR A 390 0.39 -5.32 16.01
CA THR A 390 -0.54 -5.48 17.14
C THR A 390 0.12 -6.34 18.22
N CYS A 391 -0.45 -6.51 19.42
CA CYS A 391 0.11 -7.39 20.44
C CYS A 391 -0.45 -8.83 20.31
N LEU A 392 0.38 -9.85 20.53
CA LEU A 392 0.02 -11.27 20.48
C LEU A 392 -1.15 -11.60 21.41
N ASP A 393 -1.13 -11.09 22.65
CA ASP A 393 -2.27 -11.19 23.59
C ASP A 393 -3.60 -10.70 22.97
N CYS A 394 -3.59 -9.65 22.16
CA CYS A 394 -4.82 -9.16 21.50
C CYS A 394 -5.30 -10.09 20.40
N VAL A 395 -4.39 -10.77 19.72
CA VAL A 395 -4.69 -11.75 18.68
C VAL A 395 -5.18 -13.06 19.29
N THR A 396 -4.52 -13.55 20.35
CA THR A 396 -4.86 -14.82 21.00
C THR A 396 -6.11 -14.74 21.86
N SER A 397 -6.40 -13.58 22.46
CA SER A 397 -7.61 -13.37 23.27
C SER A 397 -8.90 -13.25 22.44
N ASN A 398 -8.81 -13.17 21.10
CA ASN A 398 -9.98 -13.14 20.23
C ASN A 398 -9.70 -13.77 18.86
N ARG A 399 -10.22 -14.98 18.60
CA ARG A 399 -10.09 -15.65 17.28
C ARG A 399 -10.73 -14.87 16.13
N SER A 400 -11.71 -14.00 16.40
CA SER A 400 -12.31 -13.09 15.42
C SER A 400 -11.71 -11.68 15.47
N TYR A 401 -10.47 -11.54 15.97
CA TYR A 401 -9.79 -10.26 16.05
C TYR A 401 -9.70 -9.60 14.67
N LYS A 402 -10.21 -8.37 14.59
CA LYS A 402 -10.03 -7.48 13.45
C LYS A 402 -8.88 -6.54 13.75
N CYS A 403 -7.95 -6.42 12.82
CA CYS A 403 -6.84 -5.49 12.95
C CYS A 403 -7.36 -4.08 13.21
N SER A 404 -7.00 -3.48 14.34
CA SER A 404 -7.49 -2.15 14.72
C SER A 404 -7.04 -1.06 13.75
N TYR A 405 -5.96 -1.30 13.02
CA TYR A 405 -5.53 -0.41 11.97
C TYR A 405 -6.28 -0.65 10.67
N CYS A 406 -6.45 -1.89 10.16
CA CYS A 406 -7.03 -2.13 8.82
C CYS A 406 -8.49 -2.59 8.74
N GLY A 407 -9.11 -2.99 9.85
CA GLY A 407 -10.48 -3.50 9.92
C GLY A 407 -10.67 -4.94 9.45
N GLU A 408 -9.68 -5.50 8.74
CA GLU A 408 -9.70 -6.89 8.27
C GLU A 408 -9.49 -7.89 9.41
N PHE A 409 -10.04 -9.09 9.26
CA PHE A 409 -9.77 -10.19 10.19
C PHE A 409 -8.29 -10.54 10.17
N PHE A 410 -7.72 -10.79 11.35
CA PHE A 410 -6.31 -11.09 11.48
C PHE A 410 -5.97 -12.51 11.01
N PHE A 411 -6.92 -13.43 11.18
CA PHE A 411 -6.90 -14.76 10.60
C PHE A 411 -7.95 -14.80 9.49
N ASP A 412 -7.52 -15.11 8.26
CA ASP A 412 -8.47 -15.41 7.19
C ASP A 412 -9.34 -16.60 7.64
N GLN A 413 -10.66 -16.45 7.60
CA GLN A 413 -11.61 -17.54 7.83
C GLN A 413 -11.56 -18.48 6.61
N GLY A 414 -10.51 -19.29 6.52
CA GLY A 414 -10.35 -20.36 5.55
C GLY A 414 -9.84 -21.60 6.27
N LEU A 415 -10.66 -22.65 6.28
CA LEU A 415 -10.35 -23.96 6.86
C LEU A 415 -9.00 -24.48 6.35
N GLY A 416 -8.09 -24.82 7.27
CA GLY A 416 -6.95 -25.70 7.01
C GLY A 416 -5.57 -25.07 7.23
N SER A 417 -4.83 -25.67 8.17
CA SER A 417 -3.42 -25.45 8.54
C SER A 417 -3.10 -24.20 9.39
N GLY A 418 -2.28 -24.41 10.43
CA GLY A 418 -2.03 -23.47 11.51
C GLY A 418 -1.39 -22.15 11.05
N ASN A 419 -2.18 -21.08 11.03
CA ASN A 419 -1.67 -19.73 10.89
C ASN A 419 -1.01 -19.30 12.21
N GLU A 420 0.28 -19.60 12.36
CA GLU A 420 1.09 -19.05 13.44
C GLU A 420 1.20 -17.52 13.30
N CYS A 421 1.08 -16.80 14.42
CA CYS A 421 1.24 -15.34 14.45
C CYS A 421 2.69 -15.00 14.09
N VAL A 422 2.91 -14.25 13.01
CA VAL A 422 4.26 -13.79 12.66
C VAL A 422 4.66 -12.66 13.62
N ILE A 423 5.66 -12.94 14.47
CA ILE A 423 6.24 -11.94 15.38
C ILE A 423 6.97 -10.88 14.53
N ASP A 424 6.72 -9.62 14.86
CA ASP A 424 7.40 -8.47 14.25
C ASP A 424 8.78 -8.26 14.89
N SER A 425 9.82 -8.82 14.29
CA SER A 425 11.19 -8.70 14.81
C SER A 425 11.68 -7.26 14.81
N GLU A 426 11.32 -6.45 13.81
CA GLU A 426 11.73 -5.05 13.73
C GLU A 426 11.13 -4.22 14.87
N VAL A 427 9.85 -4.45 15.19
CA VAL A 427 9.21 -3.79 16.33
C VAL A 427 9.73 -4.32 17.66
N MET A 428 10.09 -5.61 17.76
CA MET A 428 10.77 -6.14 18.96
C MET A 428 12.12 -5.47 19.20
N ASP A 429 12.95 -5.35 18.17
CA ASP A 429 14.25 -4.67 18.25
C ASP A 429 14.07 -3.21 18.65
N LEU A 430 13.03 -2.55 18.12
CA LEU A 430 12.67 -1.19 18.49
C LEU A 430 12.23 -1.07 19.96
N VAL A 431 11.46 -2.03 20.47
CA VAL A 431 11.06 -2.08 21.89
C VAL A 431 12.30 -2.21 22.77
N HIS A 432 13.21 -3.14 22.47
CA HIS A 432 14.46 -3.32 23.22
C HIS A 432 15.35 -2.07 23.15
N PHE A 433 15.46 -1.47 21.97
CA PHE A 433 16.19 -0.23 21.77
C PHE A 433 15.65 0.89 22.68
N TYR A 434 14.34 1.09 22.75
CA TYR A 434 13.74 2.12 23.61
C TYR A 434 13.90 1.83 25.10
N VAL A 435 13.80 0.57 25.53
CA VAL A 435 14.02 0.19 26.93
C VAL A 435 15.47 0.48 27.35
N ARG A 436 16.45 0.21 26.48
CA ARG A 436 17.87 0.48 26.75
C ARG A 436 18.19 1.98 26.80
N ASN A 437 17.59 2.77 25.92
CA ASN A 437 17.87 4.21 25.81
C ASN A 437 16.78 5.06 26.48
N CYS A 438 16.10 4.55 27.52
CA CYS A 438 14.85 5.12 27.98
C CYS A 438 14.97 6.52 28.61
N VAL A 439 16.11 6.82 29.23
CA VAL A 439 16.37 8.13 29.84
C VAL A 439 16.67 9.19 28.78
N ASP A 440 17.57 8.89 27.83
CA ASP A 440 17.89 9.77 26.70
C ASP A 440 16.66 10.02 25.82
N LEU A 441 15.84 8.99 25.60
CA LEU A 441 14.57 9.11 24.89
C LEU A 441 13.62 10.07 25.62
N TYR A 442 13.53 9.99 26.95
CA TYR A 442 12.68 10.86 27.76
C TYR A 442 13.12 12.33 27.69
N GLU A 443 14.42 12.57 27.85
CA GLU A 443 15.01 13.91 27.73
C GLU A 443 14.77 14.48 26.33
N LYS A 444 15.11 13.72 25.27
CA LYS A 444 14.91 14.17 23.90
C LYS A 444 13.43 14.45 23.62
N TRP A 445 12.51 13.60 24.07
CA TRP A 445 11.07 13.85 23.96
C TRP A 445 10.63 15.12 24.69
N TRP A 446 11.21 15.41 25.85
CA TRP A 446 10.88 16.63 26.61
C TRP A 446 11.31 17.89 25.86
N ILE A 447 12.51 17.90 25.27
CA ILE A 447 13.05 19.09 24.58
C ILE A 447 12.68 19.19 23.10
N CYS A 448 12.22 18.11 22.47
CA CYS A 448 11.97 18.10 21.03
C CYS A 448 10.87 19.08 20.62
N GLU A 449 10.94 19.50 19.37
CA GLU A 449 9.83 20.20 18.72
C GLU A 449 8.70 19.22 18.35
N ALA A 450 7.49 19.75 18.20
CA ALA A 450 6.35 18.95 17.75
C ALA A 450 6.53 18.39 16.32
N SER A 451 7.31 19.08 15.50
CA SER A 451 7.68 18.65 14.14
C SER A 451 8.49 17.34 14.14
N GLU A 452 9.29 17.07 15.17
CA GLU A 452 10.11 15.86 15.33
C GLU A 452 9.27 14.62 15.69
N LEU A 453 8.04 14.82 16.19
CA LEU A 453 7.08 13.77 16.51
C LEU A 453 6.15 13.43 15.33
N GLY A 454 6.29 14.13 14.20
CA GLY A 454 5.42 13.98 13.04
C GLY A 454 5.59 12.61 12.35
N PHE A 455 4.64 11.69 12.55
CA PHE A 455 4.68 10.38 11.92
C PHE A 455 3.32 9.94 11.40
N CYS A 456 3.25 9.53 10.15
CA CYS A 456 2.06 8.95 9.58
C CYS A 456 2.12 7.42 9.69
N VAL A 457 1.34 6.85 10.62
CA VAL A 457 1.20 5.39 10.80
C VAL A 457 0.79 4.73 9.49
N SER A 458 -0.02 5.42 8.68
CA SER A 458 -0.52 4.88 7.43
C SER A 458 0.51 4.72 6.32
N CYS A 459 1.46 5.64 6.27
CA CYS A 459 2.57 5.56 5.33
C CYS A 459 3.80 4.90 5.95
N SER A 460 3.77 4.61 7.26
CA SER A 460 4.95 4.26 8.04
C SER A 460 6.13 5.22 7.76
N SER A 461 5.83 6.52 7.67
CA SER A 461 6.80 7.54 7.24
C SER A 461 6.68 8.79 8.10
N TYR A 462 7.82 9.42 8.38
CA TYR A 462 7.92 10.76 8.94
C TYR A 462 7.20 11.78 8.05
N SER A 463 6.50 12.73 8.68
CA SER A 463 5.82 13.82 8.00
C SER A 463 5.58 15.00 8.94
N ASN A 464 5.96 16.19 8.52
CA ASN A 464 5.61 17.46 9.16
C ASN A 464 4.27 18.04 8.67
N GLN A 465 3.64 17.41 7.67
CA GLN A 465 2.37 17.81 7.07
C GLN A 465 1.29 16.80 7.45
N LEU A 466 0.94 16.74 8.73
CA LEU A 466 -0.12 15.89 9.25
C LEU A 466 -1.46 16.65 9.26
N GLU A 467 -2.54 15.94 8.95
CA GLU A 467 -3.90 16.46 8.91
C GLU A 467 -4.90 15.43 9.48
N ILE A 468 -6.07 15.92 9.88
CA ILE A 468 -7.21 15.12 10.34
C ILE A 468 -8.50 15.66 9.75
N CYS A 469 -9.52 14.81 9.65
CA CYS A 469 -10.87 15.28 9.38
C CYS A 469 -11.53 15.80 10.67
N VAL A 470 -11.71 17.11 10.75
CA VAL A 470 -12.50 17.83 11.74
C VAL A 470 -13.86 17.18 11.95
N HIS A 471 -14.54 16.75 10.88
CA HIS A 471 -15.87 16.18 11.02
C HIS A 471 -15.90 14.96 11.91
N CYS A 472 -15.07 13.98 11.57
CA CYS A 472 -15.00 12.75 12.34
C CYS A 472 -14.40 12.98 13.73
N GLU A 473 -13.48 13.94 13.88
CA GLU A 473 -12.96 14.29 15.20
C GLU A 473 -13.91 15.13 16.04
N LEU A 474 -15.06 15.56 15.53
CA LEU A 474 -16.12 16.20 16.33
C LEU A 474 -17.31 15.26 16.55
N THR A 475 -17.69 14.44 15.56
CA THR A 475 -18.88 13.57 15.61
C THR A 475 -18.64 12.22 16.28
N THR A 476 -17.39 11.78 16.45
CA THR A 476 -17.10 10.49 17.10
C THR A 476 -17.05 10.59 18.62
N ASN A 477 -17.44 9.51 19.32
CA ASN A 477 -17.28 9.38 20.79
C ASN A 477 -15.81 9.41 21.27
N MET A 478 -14.86 9.32 20.34
CA MET A 478 -13.42 9.39 20.58
C MET A 478 -12.82 10.76 20.22
N ASN A 479 -13.66 11.78 20.00
CA ASN A 479 -13.28 13.11 19.53
C ASN A 479 -12.07 13.70 20.26
N ALA A 480 -10.99 13.95 19.51
CA ALA A 480 -9.83 14.67 20.02
C ALA A 480 -10.01 16.19 19.95
N LEU A 481 -11.06 16.69 19.29
CA LEU A 481 -11.31 18.12 19.10
C LEU A 481 -12.47 18.65 19.94
N LYS A 482 -12.41 19.96 20.24
CA LYS A 482 -13.47 20.80 20.81
C LYS A 482 -13.44 22.20 20.19
N THR A 483 -14.56 22.91 20.25
CA THR A 483 -14.64 24.36 20.03
C THR A 483 -14.74 25.10 21.37
N LYS A 484 -14.52 26.43 21.36
CA LYS A 484 -14.85 27.32 22.47
C LYS A 484 -15.84 28.40 21.98
N PRO A 485 -17.02 28.60 22.62
CA PRO A 485 -17.60 27.76 23.68
C PRO A 485 -17.95 26.34 23.17
N GLY A 486 -18.13 25.41 24.11
CA GLY A 486 -18.46 24.01 23.80
C GLY A 486 -19.90 23.88 23.31
N ILE A 487 -20.13 24.16 22.04
CA ILE A 487 -21.44 24.03 21.36
C ILE A 487 -21.59 22.58 20.85
N GLU A 488 -22.79 22.09 20.56
CA GLU A 488 -22.99 20.76 19.96
C GLU A 488 -22.45 20.66 18.52
N SER A 489 -21.96 19.47 18.15
CA SER A 489 -21.15 19.24 16.95
C SER A 489 -21.82 19.61 15.61
N HIS A 490 -23.15 19.59 15.52
CA HIS A 490 -23.87 19.85 14.28
C HIS A 490 -23.94 21.36 13.92
N VAL A 491 -23.87 22.26 14.90
CA VAL A 491 -23.87 23.72 14.70
C VAL A 491 -22.46 24.25 14.38
N GLN A 492 -21.42 23.57 14.89
CA GLN A 492 -20.01 23.98 14.79
C GLN A 492 -19.46 24.07 13.35
N PHE A 493 -19.95 23.25 12.42
CA PHE A 493 -19.40 23.18 11.05
C PHE A 493 -19.63 24.43 10.21
N ARG A 494 -20.70 25.20 10.48
CA ARG A 494 -21.08 26.33 9.63
C ARG A 494 -20.43 27.66 10.03
N GLN A 495 -19.79 27.75 11.20
CA GLN A 495 -19.39 29.02 11.80
C GLN A 495 -17.87 29.30 11.85
N LYS A 496 -17.03 28.52 11.14
CA LYS A 496 -15.54 28.69 11.12
C LYS A 496 -14.93 28.92 12.52
N MET A 497 -15.42 28.22 13.53
CA MET A 497 -14.97 28.43 14.91
C MET A 497 -13.54 27.91 15.13
N PRO A 498 -12.74 28.54 16.02
CA PRO A 498 -11.43 28.03 16.40
C PRO A 498 -11.52 26.63 17.03
N LEU A 499 -10.65 25.72 16.58
CA LEU A 499 -10.57 24.35 17.05
C LEU A 499 -9.42 24.18 18.05
N TYR A 500 -9.65 23.35 19.06
CA TYR A 500 -8.68 23.03 20.10
C TYR A 500 -8.69 21.53 20.40
N PHE A 501 -7.55 21.02 20.86
CA PHE A 501 -7.44 19.63 21.29
C PHE A 501 -8.06 19.38 22.69
N LYS A 502 -8.59 18.17 22.90
CA LYS A 502 -9.07 17.65 24.18
C LYS A 502 -7.99 16.78 24.82
N TYR A 503 -7.33 17.28 25.86
CA TYR A 503 -6.26 16.58 26.59
C TYR A 503 -6.58 15.11 26.91
N ASN A 504 -7.77 14.81 27.45
CA ASN A 504 -8.18 13.45 27.87
C ASN A 504 -8.56 12.49 26.71
N LYS A 505 -8.50 12.91 25.43
CA LYS A 505 -8.94 12.12 24.27
C LYS A 505 -7.86 11.93 23.20
N MET A 506 -6.59 12.17 23.56
CA MET A 506 -5.45 12.15 22.63
C MET A 506 -4.78 10.78 22.45
N GLU A 507 -5.05 9.80 23.32
CA GLU A 507 -4.30 8.53 23.37
C GLU A 507 -4.31 7.74 22.06
N MET A 508 -5.45 7.74 21.36
CA MET A 508 -5.66 7.00 20.09
C MET A 508 -5.67 7.94 18.88
N PHE A 509 -5.38 9.22 19.09
CA PHE A 509 -5.41 10.22 18.04
C PHE A 509 -4.40 9.96 16.91
N PRO A 510 -3.19 9.45 17.17
CA PRO A 510 -2.18 9.25 16.12
C PRO A 510 -2.56 8.30 14.98
N ILE A 511 -3.43 7.31 15.21
CA ILE A 511 -3.92 6.43 14.14
C ILE A 511 -5.01 7.05 13.27
N ARG A 512 -5.55 8.21 13.66
CA ARG A 512 -6.64 8.88 12.96
C ARG A 512 -6.16 10.06 12.12
N TRP A 513 -4.96 10.57 12.38
CA TRP A 513 -4.31 11.51 11.47
C TRP A 513 -3.66 10.82 10.28
N GLN A 514 -3.48 11.59 9.22
CA GLN A 514 -2.80 11.16 8.01
C GLN A 514 -1.81 12.23 7.57
N CYS A 515 -0.74 11.87 6.88
CA CYS A 515 0.02 12.87 6.14
C CYS A 515 -0.73 13.24 4.86
N VAL A 516 -0.49 14.45 4.36
CA VAL A 516 -0.96 14.90 3.03
C VAL A 516 -0.55 13.95 1.90
N ASP A 517 0.49 13.16 2.14
CA ASP A 517 1.05 12.16 1.21
C ASP A 517 0.38 10.79 1.27
N CYS A 518 -0.74 10.64 1.99
CA CYS A 518 -1.42 9.35 2.08
C CYS A 518 -2.04 8.95 0.75
N LYS A 519 -1.97 7.67 0.39
CA LYS A 519 -2.45 7.16 -0.90
C LYS A 519 -3.92 7.56 -1.18
N LYS A 520 -4.82 7.34 -0.22
CA LYS A 520 -6.24 7.72 -0.36
C LYS A 520 -6.42 9.23 -0.54
N ARG A 521 -5.56 10.03 0.09
CA ARG A 521 -5.57 11.49 -0.01
C ARG A 521 -5.15 11.96 -1.41
N LEU A 522 -4.05 11.39 -1.92
CA LEU A 522 -3.54 11.65 -3.28
C LEU A 522 -4.51 11.17 -4.36
N GLU A 523 -5.12 10.00 -4.19
CA GLU A 523 -6.15 9.48 -5.08
C GLU A 523 -7.34 10.43 -5.20
N ALA A 524 -7.82 10.94 -4.07
CA ALA A 524 -8.89 11.92 -4.05
C ALA A 524 -8.47 13.23 -4.75
N ASP A 525 -7.27 13.76 -4.46
CA ASP A 525 -6.75 14.95 -5.15
C ASP A 525 -6.77 14.79 -6.67
N TRP A 526 -6.34 13.63 -7.18
CA TRP A 526 -6.30 13.40 -8.61
C TRP A 526 -7.68 13.32 -9.26
N LYS A 527 -8.64 12.64 -8.62
CA LYS A 527 -10.03 12.57 -9.13
C LYS A 527 -10.63 13.96 -9.34
N HIS A 528 -10.23 14.93 -8.53
CA HIS A 528 -10.80 16.28 -8.56
C HIS A 528 -9.88 17.33 -9.18
N LYS A 529 -8.69 16.95 -9.69
CA LYS A 529 -7.69 17.87 -10.26
C LYS A 529 -8.28 18.84 -11.31
N TYR A 530 -9.20 18.37 -12.16
CA TYR A 530 -9.84 19.15 -13.23
C TYR A 530 -11.21 19.75 -12.84
N CYS A 531 -11.74 19.44 -11.66
CA CYS A 531 -12.90 20.15 -11.13
C CYS A 531 -12.55 21.59 -10.69
N ASN A 532 -11.25 21.95 -10.68
CA ASN A 532 -10.71 23.23 -10.25
C ASN A 532 -10.89 24.37 -11.28
N ASP A 533 -11.12 24.07 -12.56
CA ASP A 533 -11.09 25.07 -13.64
C ASP A 533 -12.41 25.84 -13.81
N LEU A 534 -13.50 25.33 -13.22
CA LEU A 534 -14.86 25.91 -13.35
C LEU A 534 -15.35 26.60 -12.07
N LYS A 535 -14.49 26.83 -11.06
CA LYS A 535 -14.91 27.33 -9.74
C LYS A 535 -14.17 28.59 -9.29
N SER A 536 -14.84 29.38 -8.45
CA SER A 536 -14.28 30.64 -7.92
C SER A 536 -13.00 30.36 -7.11
N ASN A 537 -12.11 31.35 -7.07
CA ASN A 537 -10.79 31.23 -6.42
C ASN A 537 -10.83 30.84 -4.94
N GLU A 538 -11.96 31.03 -4.24
CA GLU A 538 -12.18 30.56 -2.86
C GLU A 538 -12.16 29.03 -2.73
N TRP A 539 -12.40 28.29 -3.82
CA TRP A 539 -12.55 26.83 -3.80
C TRP A 539 -11.35 26.05 -4.37
N LYS A 540 -10.29 26.76 -4.81
CA LYS A 540 -9.08 26.10 -5.31
C LYS A 540 -8.32 25.45 -4.14
N GLY A 541 -8.23 24.11 -4.15
CA GLY A 541 -7.51 23.32 -3.14
C GLY A 541 -8.34 22.78 -1.98
N THR A 542 -9.67 22.94 -2.01
CA THR A 542 -10.58 22.50 -0.92
C THR A 542 -11.34 21.22 -1.21
N TRP A 543 -11.30 20.69 -2.44
CA TRP A 543 -12.06 19.48 -2.82
C TRP A 543 -11.38 18.20 -2.31
N ASN A 544 -12.11 17.48 -1.46
CA ASN A 544 -12.01 16.04 -1.20
C ASN A 544 -10.80 15.46 -0.50
N ARG A 545 -10.86 15.55 0.83
CA ARG A 545 -9.94 14.84 1.68
C ARG A 545 -10.53 13.48 2.00
N GLY A 546 -10.22 12.50 1.16
CA GLY A 546 -10.37 11.08 1.49
C GLY A 546 -9.58 10.83 2.78
N CYS A 547 -10.26 10.85 3.92
CA CYS A 547 -9.59 10.64 5.18
C CYS A 547 -9.34 9.16 5.37
N ASN A 548 -8.14 8.80 5.80
CA ASN A 548 -7.74 7.43 6.08
C ASN A 548 -8.31 6.91 7.41
N HIS A 549 -9.55 7.31 7.73
CA HIS A 549 -10.19 7.01 8.99
C HIS A 549 -10.21 5.51 9.26
N VAL A 550 -10.10 5.26 10.56
CA VAL A 550 -10.55 4.04 11.21
C VAL A 550 -12.08 3.81 11.03
N ILE A 551 -12.88 4.73 10.47
CA ILE A 551 -14.36 4.60 10.39
C ILE A 551 -14.85 3.63 9.31
N THR A 552 -14.09 3.36 8.24
CA THR A 552 -14.37 2.13 7.44
C THR A 552 -14.02 0.85 8.21
N ARG A 553 -13.37 0.95 9.38
CA ARG A 553 -12.66 -0.13 10.08
C ARG A 553 -13.15 -0.40 11.52
N LEU A 554 -13.85 0.53 12.18
CA LEU A 554 -14.34 0.36 13.55
C LEU A 554 -15.85 0.11 13.64
N TYR A 555 -16.63 0.56 12.66
CA TYR A 555 -18.03 0.23 12.62
C TYR A 555 -18.44 -0.03 11.18
N ASN A 556 -19.24 -1.07 11.04
CA ASN A 556 -19.98 -1.45 9.85
C ASN A 556 -21.04 -0.35 9.57
N THR A 557 -20.60 0.89 9.28
CA THR A 557 -21.46 2.07 9.38
C THR A 557 -22.34 2.22 8.13
N LYS A 558 -23.46 1.52 8.19
CA LYS A 558 -24.79 2.11 7.95
C LYS A 558 -25.08 3.35 8.84
N THR A 559 -24.06 4.08 9.31
CA THR A 559 -24.16 5.30 10.14
C THR A 559 -23.27 6.44 9.62
N CYS A 560 -22.64 6.28 8.46
CA CYS A 560 -22.49 7.41 7.54
C CYS A 560 -23.71 7.50 6.59
N SER A 561 -24.82 6.85 6.97
CA SER A 561 -26.11 6.83 6.26
C SER A 561 -26.94 8.10 6.47
N SER A 562 -26.56 8.95 7.43
CA SER A 562 -27.09 10.31 7.53
C SER A 562 -26.46 11.25 6.50
N TYR A 563 -25.59 10.71 5.63
CA TYR A 563 -25.05 11.41 4.47
C TYR A 563 -25.82 10.95 3.24
N ASP A 564 -26.35 11.92 2.51
CA ASP A 564 -27.02 11.72 1.23
C ASP A 564 -26.11 10.89 0.30
N VAL A 565 -26.69 9.93 -0.42
CA VAL A 565 -26.00 9.09 -1.39
C VAL A 565 -25.54 9.92 -2.60
N HIS A 566 -26.12 11.12 -2.77
CA HIS A 566 -25.64 12.16 -3.69
C HIS A 566 -24.64 13.14 -3.04
N GLY A 567 -24.46 13.05 -1.72
CA GLY A 567 -23.42 13.73 -0.94
C GLY A 567 -22.09 12.99 -1.07
N ASP A 568 -21.75 12.62 -2.29
CA ASP A 568 -20.38 12.31 -2.63
C ASP A 568 -19.57 13.51 -2.13
N LYS A 569 -18.50 13.25 -1.39
CA LYS A 569 -17.38 14.19 -1.13
C LYS A 569 -17.29 14.76 0.30
N CYS A 570 -16.22 14.38 0.99
CA CYS A 570 -15.76 14.89 2.30
C CYS A 570 -15.13 16.29 2.14
N GLU A 571 -15.84 17.21 1.48
CA GLU A 571 -15.25 18.42 0.84
C GLU A 571 -14.87 19.55 1.79
N TYR A 572 -15.14 19.42 3.08
CA TYR A 572 -15.17 20.63 3.91
C TYR A 572 -14.38 20.54 5.22
N ASN A 573 -13.64 19.45 5.47
CA ASN A 573 -13.36 19.11 6.87
C ASN A 573 -11.97 18.64 7.25
N ALA A 574 -10.95 18.55 6.39
CA ALA A 574 -9.61 18.30 6.94
C ALA A 574 -8.83 19.59 7.23
N ILE A 575 -8.06 19.55 8.30
CA ILE A 575 -7.27 20.67 8.83
C ILE A 575 -5.87 20.14 9.14
N ALA A 576 -4.84 20.94 8.86
CA ALA A 576 -3.49 20.55 9.26
C ALA A 576 -3.42 20.61 10.80
N LEU A 577 -2.74 19.65 11.42
CA LEU A 577 -2.64 19.62 12.88
C LEU A 577 -2.03 20.89 13.46
N ARG A 578 -1.07 21.48 12.75
CA ARG A 578 -0.41 22.74 13.12
C ARG A 578 -1.34 23.96 13.14
N ASP A 579 -2.46 23.89 12.43
CA ASP A 579 -3.44 24.97 12.35
C ASP A 579 -4.47 24.89 13.51
N ILE A 580 -4.37 23.85 14.36
CA ILE A 580 -5.25 23.64 15.52
C ILE A 580 -4.57 24.21 16.78
N GLY A 581 -5.34 24.91 17.61
CA GLY A 581 -4.82 25.51 18.83
C GLY A 581 -4.16 24.49 19.77
N TYR A 582 -3.00 24.87 20.31
CA TYR A 582 -2.15 24.04 21.19
C TYR A 582 -1.49 22.82 20.52
N TYR A 583 -1.25 22.87 19.21
CA TYR A 583 -0.57 21.83 18.45
C TYR A 583 0.73 21.31 19.11
N GLU A 584 1.60 22.23 19.55
CA GLU A 584 2.91 21.87 20.10
C GLU A 584 2.80 20.93 21.32
N PHE A 585 1.87 21.27 22.23
CA PHE A 585 1.59 20.46 23.41
C PHE A 585 0.85 19.18 23.05
N ALA A 586 -0.12 19.25 22.12
CA ALA A 586 -0.93 18.11 21.71
C ALA A 586 -0.08 16.96 21.16
N MET A 587 0.93 17.26 20.34
CA MET A 587 1.85 16.23 19.81
C MET A 587 2.60 15.50 20.95
N LYS A 588 3.06 16.22 21.98
CA LYS A 588 3.68 15.60 23.16
C LYS A 588 2.68 14.81 23.99
N VAL A 589 1.46 15.31 24.20
CA VAL A 589 0.41 14.60 24.96
C VAL A 589 0.04 13.26 24.30
N THR A 590 0.02 13.18 22.97
CA THR A 590 -0.29 11.92 22.26
C THR A 590 0.72 10.80 22.50
N THR A 591 1.97 11.15 22.82
CA THR A 591 3.07 10.20 23.02
C THR A 591 3.48 10.03 24.48
N MET A 592 3.13 10.99 25.35
CA MET A 592 3.48 11.06 26.77
C MET A 592 3.22 9.73 27.50
N GLY A 593 2.02 9.16 27.33
CA GLY A 593 1.65 7.92 28.02
C GLY A 593 2.53 6.73 27.63
N LEU A 594 3.05 6.71 26.40
CA LEU A 594 3.98 5.68 25.93
C LEU A 594 5.40 5.92 26.43
N VAL A 595 5.88 7.16 26.35
CA VAL A 595 7.20 7.57 26.85
C VAL A 595 7.34 7.27 28.36
N HIS A 596 6.31 7.56 29.16
CA HIS A 596 6.28 7.18 30.58
C HIS A 596 6.34 5.66 30.82
N LYS A 597 5.74 4.86 29.93
CA LYS A 597 5.78 3.40 30.05
C LYS A 597 7.14 2.83 29.67
N ILE A 598 7.76 3.40 28.63
CA ILE A 598 9.13 3.05 28.22
C ILE A 598 10.09 3.34 29.37
N LEU A 599 10.07 4.56 29.93
CA LEU A 599 10.94 4.94 31.04
C LEU A 599 10.77 4.03 32.25
N ARG A 600 9.53 3.77 32.66
CA ARG A 600 9.25 2.87 33.77
C ARG A 600 9.81 1.47 33.52
N ARG A 601 9.58 0.91 32.34
CA ARG A 601 10.06 -0.43 31.97
C ARG A 601 11.59 -0.49 31.95
N GLY A 602 12.25 0.53 31.41
CA GLY A 602 13.71 0.65 31.45
C GLY A 602 14.27 0.64 32.87
N ILE A 603 13.69 1.43 33.78
CA ILE A 603 14.08 1.42 35.20
C ILE A 603 13.83 0.05 35.85
N GLU A 604 12.68 -0.59 35.55
CA GLU A 604 12.32 -1.88 36.13
C GLU A 604 13.21 -3.04 35.61
N GLU A 605 13.64 -3.02 34.35
CA GLU A 605 14.43 -4.08 33.72
C GLU A 605 15.95 -3.88 33.82
N MET A 606 16.45 -2.65 33.67
CA MET A 606 17.90 -2.38 33.58
C MET A 606 18.57 -2.19 34.93
N ILE A 607 17.83 -1.78 35.95
CA ILE A 607 18.39 -1.50 37.27
C ILE A 607 18.29 -2.74 38.15
N ALA A 608 19.42 -3.40 38.44
CA ALA A 608 19.42 -4.57 39.31
C ALA A 608 19.14 -4.20 40.78
N CYS A 609 19.75 -3.11 41.27
CA CYS A 609 19.70 -2.78 42.69
C CYS A 609 18.33 -2.24 43.15
N LYS A 610 17.69 -2.91 44.12
CA LYS A 610 16.32 -2.58 44.62
C LYS A 610 16.21 -1.15 45.14
N ALA A 611 17.17 -0.68 45.96
CA ALA A 611 17.16 0.67 46.52
C ALA A 611 17.32 1.76 45.44
N ARG A 612 18.23 1.56 44.47
CA ARG A 612 18.40 2.48 43.32
C ARG A 612 17.14 2.50 42.45
N LYS A 613 16.57 1.33 42.16
CA LYS A 613 15.31 1.19 41.41
C LYS A 613 14.17 1.97 42.08
N ILE A 614 13.99 1.83 43.40
CA ILE A 614 12.97 2.58 44.14
C ILE A 614 13.18 4.09 44.01
N ARG A 615 14.42 4.58 44.18
CA ARG A 615 14.73 6.02 44.02
C ARG A 615 14.41 6.53 42.61
N LEU A 616 14.83 5.80 41.58
CA LEU A 616 14.54 6.18 40.19
C LEU A 616 13.02 6.12 39.88
N LEU A 617 12.30 5.14 40.43
CA LEU A 617 10.84 5.05 40.32
C LEU A 617 10.11 6.21 41.03
N GLN A 618 10.66 6.73 42.14
CA GLN A 618 10.14 7.93 42.79
C GLN A 618 10.34 9.17 41.92
N ILE A 619 11.52 9.34 41.30
CA ILE A 619 11.79 10.42 40.34
C ILE A 619 10.81 10.33 39.16
N TYR A 620 10.66 9.12 38.59
CA TYR A 620 9.68 8.84 37.54
C TYR A 620 8.25 9.22 37.94
N GLY A 621 7.82 8.87 39.16
CA GLY A 621 6.50 9.21 39.67
C GLY A 621 6.25 10.72 39.70
N ARG A 622 7.24 11.49 40.17
CA ARG A 622 7.20 12.97 40.16
C ARG A 622 7.17 13.53 38.74
N LEU A 623 8.06 13.04 37.86
CA LEU A 623 8.10 13.43 36.44
C LEU A 623 6.75 13.22 35.75
N LYS A 624 6.13 12.05 35.94
CA LYS A 624 4.83 11.71 35.38
C LYS A 624 3.73 12.67 35.84
N THR A 625 3.70 13.02 37.12
CA THR A 625 2.72 13.96 37.67
C THR A 625 2.94 15.38 37.17
N GLN A 626 4.18 15.87 37.22
CA GLN A 626 4.52 17.23 36.79
C GLN A 626 4.30 17.44 35.30
N THR A 627 4.72 16.50 34.44
CA THR A 627 4.49 16.60 32.99
C THR A 627 2.99 16.60 32.65
N ARG A 628 2.19 15.74 33.28
CA ARG A 628 0.72 15.74 33.11
C ARG A 628 0.11 17.07 33.53
N TYR A 629 0.53 17.60 34.68
CA TYR A 629 0.06 18.90 35.16
C TYR A 629 0.41 20.02 34.18
N TYR A 630 1.68 20.09 33.77
CA TYR A 630 2.19 21.07 32.81
C TYR A 630 1.37 21.08 31.52
N PHE A 631 1.25 19.93 30.85
CA PHE A 631 0.54 19.85 29.56
C PHE A 631 -0.96 20.10 29.69
N LYS A 632 -1.60 19.61 30.77
CA LYS A 632 -3.02 19.86 31.01
C LYS A 632 -3.28 21.36 31.14
N ARG A 633 -2.49 22.07 31.96
CA ARG A 633 -2.63 23.53 32.15
C ARG A 633 -2.31 24.31 30.89
N ALA A 634 -1.26 23.94 30.16
CA ALA A 634 -0.90 24.58 28.89
C ALA A 634 -2.05 24.47 27.86
N MET A 635 -2.65 23.28 27.72
CA MET A 635 -3.79 23.06 26.80
C MET A 635 -5.12 23.65 27.31
N GLU A 636 -5.22 24.03 28.58
CA GLU A 636 -6.35 24.81 29.12
C GLU A 636 -6.23 26.30 28.76
N GLY A 637 -5.05 26.76 28.33
CA GLY A 637 -4.75 28.13 27.93
C GLY A 637 -4.05 28.97 29.01
N VAL A 638 -3.48 28.33 30.03
CA VAL A 638 -2.65 29.03 31.03
C VAL A 638 -1.38 29.55 30.34
N ASN A 639 -1.02 30.82 30.59
CA ASN A 639 0.21 31.42 30.07
C ASN A 639 1.44 30.58 30.49
N ILE A 640 2.28 30.22 29.52
CA ILE A 640 3.50 29.41 29.68
C ILE A 640 4.45 30.02 30.71
N GLU A 641 4.54 31.35 30.81
CA GLU A 641 5.37 32.04 31.80
C GLU A 641 4.98 31.67 33.24
N LYS A 642 3.67 31.47 33.50
CA LYS A 642 3.17 31.01 34.81
C LYS A 642 3.51 29.55 35.08
N LEU A 643 3.82 28.77 34.04
CA LEU A 643 4.22 27.37 34.13
C LEU A 643 5.74 27.19 34.12
N LYS A 644 6.53 28.28 34.06
CA LYS A 644 7.99 28.21 34.01
C LYS A 644 8.59 27.43 35.18
N HIS A 645 8.13 27.69 36.40
CA HIS A 645 8.58 26.95 37.59
C HIS A 645 8.37 25.43 37.46
N VAL A 646 7.23 24.99 36.90
CA VAL A 646 6.95 23.56 36.66
C VAL A 646 7.91 23.00 35.61
N SER A 647 8.17 23.75 34.54
CA SER A 647 9.11 23.37 33.49
C SER A 647 10.54 23.21 34.04
N ASP A 648 10.99 24.15 34.87
CA ASP A 648 12.31 24.13 35.51
C ASP A 648 12.44 22.94 36.48
N ASP A 649 11.38 22.64 37.23
CA ASP A 649 11.34 21.47 38.11
C ASP A 649 11.37 20.15 37.32
N ILE A 650 10.70 20.08 36.18
CA ILE A 650 10.77 18.92 35.27
C ILE A 650 12.21 18.75 34.75
N ALA A 651 12.86 19.84 34.33
CA ALA A 651 14.25 19.80 33.86
C ALA A 651 15.20 19.26 34.95
N LYS A 652 15.10 19.78 36.17
CA LYS A 652 15.88 19.26 37.32
C LYS A 652 15.63 17.79 37.61
N LEU A 653 14.38 17.34 37.50
CA LEU A 653 14.04 15.93 37.68
C LEU A 653 14.63 15.05 36.56
N ILE A 654 14.71 15.55 35.34
CA ILE A 654 15.38 14.86 34.22
C ILE A 654 16.89 14.77 34.49
N ASP A 655 17.52 15.84 34.95
CA ASP A 655 18.95 15.83 35.29
C ASP A 655 19.26 14.83 36.41
N ASN A 656 18.43 14.80 37.46
CA ASN A 656 18.53 13.82 38.55
C ASN A 656 18.33 12.38 38.06
N LEU A 657 17.40 12.17 37.12
CA LEU A 657 17.19 10.86 36.49
C LEU A 657 18.43 10.43 35.70
N LYS A 658 19.06 11.35 34.94
CA LYS A 658 20.29 11.08 34.17
C LYS A 658 21.49 10.76 35.06
N LEU A 659 21.66 11.50 36.16
CA LEU A 659 22.70 11.22 37.14
C LEU A 659 22.51 9.82 37.75
N GLY A 660 21.31 9.55 38.28
CA GLY A 660 21.01 8.25 38.88
C GLY A 660 21.07 7.08 37.88
N TRP A 661 20.87 7.32 36.58
CA TRP A 661 21.01 6.33 35.53
C TRP A 661 22.49 6.05 35.18
N ARG A 662 23.33 7.08 35.00
CA ARG A 662 24.78 6.88 34.72
C ARG A 662 25.49 6.13 35.84
N ASP A 663 25.14 6.44 37.09
CA ASP A 663 25.65 5.74 38.27
C ASP A 663 25.25 4.24 38.32
N SER A 664 24.35 3.80 37.45
CA SER A 664 23.94 2.40 37.31
C SER A 664 24.57 1.67 36.12
N GLU A 665 25.11 2.40 35.13
CA GLU A 665 25.80 1.82 33.97
C GLU A 665 27.29 1.50 34.26
N HIS A 666 27.87 2.10 35.30
CA HIS A 666 29.31 2.01 35.61
C HIS A 666 29.70 0.98 36.67
N GLU A 667 28.76 0.21 37.21
CA GLU A 667 29.05 -0.79 38.24
C GLU A 667 28.60 -2.19 37.81
N GLY A 668 29.56 -2.98 37.31
CA GLY A 668 29.48 -4.45 37.29
C GLY A 668 29.69 -5.07 38.68
N THR A 669 29.66 -4.27 39.74
CA THR A 669 29.95 -4.68 41.12
C THR A 669 28.67 -4.76 41.95
N GLU A 670 28.59 -5.83 42.74
CA GLU A 670 27.53 -6.14 43.68
C GLU A 670 27.06 -4.89 44.45
N CYS A 671 25.77 -4.57 44.35
CA CYS A 671 25.19 -3.46 45.08
C CYS A 671 25.33 -3.75 46.59
N LEU A 672 26.08 -2.93 47.32
CA LEU A 672 26.26 -2.99 48.79
C LEU A 672 24.95 -2.92 49.60
N CYS A 673 23.81 -2.70 48.94
CA CYS A 673 22.48 -2.75 49.54
C CYS A 673 22.11 -4.15 50.08
N PHE A 674 22.81 -5.22 49.67
CA PHE A 674 22.60 -6.57 50.21
C PHE A 674 22.92 -6.66 51.71
N ASN A 675 23.77 -5.77 52.24
CA ASN A 675 24.15 -5.78 53.65
C ASN A 675 23.21 -5.00 54.59
N ILE A 676 22.17 -4.33 54.06
CA ILE A 676 21.25 -3.50 54.88
C ILE A 676 19.88 -4.19 55.08
N GLN A 677 19.56 -5.24 54.30
CA GLN A 677 18.25 -5.92 54.40
C GLN A 677 18.16 -7.05 55.43
N ASN A 678 19.23 -7.38 56.13
CA ASN A 678 19.18 -8.39 57.22
C ASN A 678 18.80 -7.79 58.60
N GLU A 679 18.61 -6.48 58.73
CA GLU A 679 18.23 -5.85 60.00
C GLU A 679 16.85 -5.16 60.01
N VAL A 680 16.07 -5.21 58.91
CA VAL A 680 14.72 -4.62 58.87
C VAL A 680 13.76 -5.57 58.17
N ASN A 681 13.49 -6.72 58.80
CA ASN A 681 12.46 -7.67 58.38
C ASN A 681 11.09 -7.42 59.05
N ASP A 682 10.86 -6.27 59.71
CA ASP A 682 9.63 -6.01 60.47
C ASP A 682 8.90 -4.70 60.10
N LEU A 683 8.87 -4.30 58.82
CA LEU A 683 7.96 -3.22 58.38
C LEU A 683 7.19 -3.63 57.12
N ASP A 684 5.91 -3.93 57.34
CA ASP A 684 4.90 -4.34 56.38
C ASP A 684 4.89 -3.52 55.07
N GLU A 685 4.86 -4.26 53.96
CA GLU A 685 4.71 -3.77 52.57
C GLU A 685 3.36 -3.04 52.31
N GLU A 686 2.44 -2.99 53.28
CA GLU A 686 1.16 -2.28 53.16
C GLU A 686 1.23 -0.76 53.45
N SER A 687 2.32 -0.25 54.01
CA SER A 687 2.41 1.15 54.45
C SER A 687 2.79 2.18 53.37
N ILE A 688 3.09 1.75 52.12
CA ILE A 688 3.55 2.64 51.02
C ILE A 688 2.43 2.93 49.98
N LEU A 689 1.20 2.48 50.20
CA LEU A 689 0.07 2.70 49.28
C LEU A 689 -1.09 3.45 49.94
N PRO A 690 -1.08 4.80 49.94
CA PRO A 690 -2.38 5.46 49.81
C PRO A 690 -2.36 6.73 48.93
N TRP A 691 -1.87 6.69 47.68
CA TRP A 691 -2.11 7.78 46.70
C TRP A 691 -2.27 7.33 45.23
N ILE A 692 -2.72 6.10 44.97
CA ILE A 692 -2.87 5.57 43.59
C ILE A 692 -4.32 5.55 43.07
N PHE A 693 -5.33 5.86 43.89
CA PHE A 693 -6.72 5.93 43.41
C PHE A 693 -7.31 7.31 43.56
N LEU A 694 -7.13 8.15 42.54
CA LEU A 694 -8.18 9.07 42.08
C LEU A 694 -8.10 9.13 40.55
N SER A 695 -9.21 8.70 39.95
CA SER A 695 -9.52 8.41 38.54
C SER A 695 -9.45 9.60 37.59
#